data_AF-A0A2K9HNW7-F1
#
_entry.id   AF-A0A2K9HNW7-F1
#
_cell.length_a   1.000
_cell.length_b   1.000
_cell.length_c   1.000
_cell.angle_alpha   90.00
_cell.angle_beta   90.00
_cell.angle_gamma   90.00
#
_symmetry.space_group_name_H-M   'P 1'
#
loop_
_entity.id
_entity.type
_entity.pdbx_description
1 polymer ?
#
loop_
_entity_poly.entity_id
_entity_poly.type
_entity_poly.pdbx_seq_one_letter_code
_entity_poly.pdbx_strand_id
1 'polypeptide(L)'
;MALEFDTQKNDVTSDKDETPIQVKFNPGNLLYKGTYFYTLNGYDTTDTSGSLPIPANYPVNSRFGAGGNFGHIALTYPGLATSYALTPLGSNNLNNSAWKGFQKADTLIHSSAKGAQLLDATAPDGSNIYWHHITFTWKHAQDGQPAQIQYAFNDKYLNGTTNNNTSGGYPLVTDKINVDPSIFGTIKDNKLRWGFTGANGTSSDVHSKLAVLESIPAFLNANVSSTLTDNTSGKVITDKTTDNTVAHGDDLTLNYRLLYDSEDSRTNWDNIAAEIKLPENIDYTADDSGNIATINYKNDTTGDNMTEYIQSDKMTDKELKFVLGQALGKYDSAIYTSANISINGKADNTTDHDITVPASPATFSDNSQISSTSTPKFTVTYLKDWLLSMKKPDPIDIIYHEDSEELNLPTQLSYDKNHNFKNDDPIRYDVTIGNKKYTTSTQANSETTVANGIIPLKSIVGVDFWNIFKENTTQKVQVTAIDKDGITSNTVTYTINVLKGQILEVQASPTLDFQDVNYLATAKYLKRKGKYSLSIISQRNPWKLSVSASELKKNSVPFNGILVYKKADGTIYNLSSDDVPVAENDIPNDELTTTIVSNEWTKDTGPLLHPNGISTPGTYSGSLTWTVKNSV
;
A
#
# COMPACT_ATOMS: atom_id res chain seq x y z
N MET A 1 -46.80 -0.28 -20.34
CA MET A 1 -45.66 -0.17 -19.42
C MET A 1 -44.39 -0.25 -20.26
N ALA A 2 -43.42 0.63 -20.01
CA ALA A 2 -42.14 0.67 -20.71
C ALA A 2 -41.02 1.07 -19.71
N LEU A 3 -39.88 0.37 -19.76
CA LEU A 3 -38.66 0.89 -19.16
C LEU A 3 -38.02 1.83 -20.19
N GLU A 4 -38.10 3.11 -19.93
CA GLU A 4 -37.66 4.18 -20.81
C GLU A 4 -36.20 4.53 -20.57
N PHE A 5 -35.49 4.82 -21.66
CA PHE A 5 -34.12 5.31 -21.69
C PHE A 5 -34.14 6.63 -22.44
N ASP A 6 -34.28 7.74 -21.72
CA ASP A 6 -34.40 9.07 -22.33
C ASP A 6 -33.08 9.83 -22.26
N THR A 7 -32.47 10.02 -23.43
CA THR A 7 -31.18 10.71 -23.61
C THR A 7 -31.31 12.23 -23.57
N GLN A 8 -32.51 12.77 -23.80
CA GLN A 8 -32.72 14.20 -23.96
C GLN A 8 -33.78 14.67 -22.96
N LYS A 9 -33.37 15.52 -22.02
CA LYS A 9 -34.35 16.22 -21.18
C LYS A 9 -35.27 17.04 -22.09
N ASN A 10 -36.58 16.76 -22.04
CA ASN A 10 -37.63 17.46 -22.77
C ASN A 10 -38.58 18.20 -21.81
N ASP A 11 -38.19 19.40 -21.36
CA ASP A 11 -38.87 20.17 -20.31
C ASP A 11 -39.26 21.60 -20.73
N VAL A 12 -40.57 21.87 -20.66
CA VAL A 12 -41.18 23.16 -21.01
C VAL A 12 -41.10 24.25 -19.94
N THR A 13 -40.49 23.97 -18.79
CA THR A 13 -40.27 24.96 -17.71
C THR A 13 -38.84 25.46 -17.63
N SER A 14 -37.90 24.81 -18.33
CA SER A 14 -36.48 25.18 -18.32
C SER A 14 -36.13 26.26 -19.35
N ASP A 15 -34.98 26.90 -19.20
CA ASP A 15 -34.45 27.93 -20.13
C ASP A 15 -33.96 27.36 -21.46
N LYS A 16 -34.13 26.06 -21.69
CA LYS A 16 -33.76 25.40 -22.95
C LYS A 16 -34.88 25.66 -23.95
N ASP A 17 -34.55 26.25 -25.09
CA ASP A 17 -35.45 26.55 -26.23
C ASP A 17 -35.95 25.27 -26.92
N GLU A 18 -36.61 24.39 -26.19
CA GLU A 18 -37.30 23.25 -26.77
C GLU A 18 -38.56 23.74 -27.45
N THR A 19 -38.67 23.57 -28.76
CA THR A 19 -39.84 24.01 -29.53
C THR A 19 -40.84 22.87 -29.70
N PRO A 20 -42.15 23.14 -29.79
CA PRO A 20 -43.13 22.12 -30.16
C PRO A 20 -42.76 21.45 -31.49
N ILE A 21 -42.91 20.13 -31.59
CA ILE A 21 -42.61 19.43 -32.86
C ILE A 21 -43.77 19.63 -33.81
N GLN A 22 -43.50 20.24 -34.97
CA GLN A 22 -44.47 20.36 -36.04
C GLN A 22 -44.70 19.00 -36.71
N VAL A 23 -45.89 18.43 -36.54
CA VAL A 23 -46.26 17.14 -37.12
C VAL A 23 -46.89 17.27 -38.50
N LYS A 24 -47.51 18.42 -38.81
CA LYS A 24 -48.15 18.66 -40.11
C LYS A 24 -48.29 20.15 -40.40
N PHE A 25 -48.14 20.53 -41.67
CA PHE A 25 -48.56 21.83 -42.17
C PHE A 25 -49.61 21.64 -43.26
N ASN A 26 -50.77 22.25 -43.08
CA ASN A 26 -51.77 22.40 -44.13
C ASN A 26 -51.58 23.76 -44.77
N PRO A 27 -51.12 23.84 -46.04
CA PRO A 27 -50.94 25.11 -46.71
C PRO A 27 -52.29 25.83 -46.83
N GLY A 28 -52.25 27.14 -46.58
CA GLY A 28 -53.39 28.02 -46.78
C GLY A 28 -53.57 28.37 -48.26
N ASN A 29 -54.51 29.28 -48.55
CA ASN A 29 -54.67 29.86 -49.88
C ASN A 29 -54.57 31.39 -49.81
N LEU A 30 -54.82 32.09 -50.92
CA LEU A 30 -54.76 33.54 -51.01
C LEU A 30 -55.59 34.31 -49.96
N LEU A 31 -56.60 33.68 -49.35
CA LEU A 31 -57.51 34.30 -48.38
C LEU A 31 -57.36 33.73 -46.95
N TYR A 32 -56.69 32.59 -46.76
CA TYR A 32 -56.54 31.93 -45.47
C TYR A 32 -55.08 31.55 -45.19
N LYS A 33 -54.59 31.88 -43.99
CA LYS A 33 -53.27 31.43 -43.53
C LYS A 33 -53.24 29.90 -43.39
N GLY A 34 -52.09 29.30 -43.68
CA GLY A 34 -51.90 27.86 -43.44
C GLY A 34 -51.96 27.50 -41.96
N THR A 35 -52.32 26.25 -41.68
CA THR A 35 -52.45 25.73 -40.31
C THR A 35 -51.30 24.79 -40.01
N TYR A 36 -50.57 25.09 -38.95
CA TYR A 36 -49.54 24.22 -38.39
C TYR A 36 -50.15 23.37 -37.28
N PHE A 37 -49.83 22.08 -37.28
CA PHE A 37 -50.18 21.14 -36.21
C PHE A 37 -48.90 20.75 -35.50
N TYR A 38 -48.96 20.76 -34.17
CA TYR A 38 -47.84 20.47 -33.29
C TYR A 38 -48.19 19.35 -32.32
N THR A 39 -47.17 18.60 -31.91
CA THR A 39 -47.19 17.83 -30.66
C THR A 39 -46.38 18.58 -29.61
N LEU A 40 -46.84 18.55 -28.37
CA LEU A 40 -46.20 19.23 -27.24
C LEU A 40 -45.32 18.20 -26.51
N ASN A 41 -44.01 18.43 -26.45
CA ASN A 41 -43.06 17.47 -25.89
C ASN A 41 -42.53 17.95 -24.54
N GLY A 42 -43.40 18.07 -23.54
CA GLY A 42 -43.02 18.45 -22.17
C GLY A 42 -42.92 17.25 -21.23
N TYR A 43 -42.63 16.05 -21.76
CA TYR A 43 -42.79 14.81 -21.01
C TYR A 43 -41.93 14.78 -19.73
N ASP A 44 -40.76 15.44 -19.72
CA ASP A 44 -39.87 15.55 -18.56
C ASP A 44 -40.18 16.72 -17.62
N THR A 45 -41.21 17.51 -17.92
CA THR A 45 -41.55 18.66 -17.10
C THR A 45 -41.97 18.22 -15.72
N THR A 46 -41.19 18.66 -14.73
CA THR A 46 -41.44 18.33 -13.33
C THR A 46 -42.61 19.15 -12.80
N ASP A 47 -43.54 18.51 -12.09
CA ASP A 47 -44.57 19.23 -11.35
C ASP A 47 -43.97 19.91 -10.11
N THR A 48 -43.49 21.14 -10.27
CA THR A 48 -42.94 21.93 -9.17
C THR A 48 -43.99 22.33 -8.14
N SER A 49 -45.28 22.25 -8.47
CA SER A 49 -46.39 22.62 -7.58
C SER A 49 -46.80 21.48 -6.64
N GLY A 50 -46.41 20.23 -6.97
CA GLY A 50 -46.82 19.02 -6.26
C GLY A 50 -48.34 18.83 -6.22
N SER A 51 -49.07 19.43 -7.16
CA SER A 51 -50.54 19.47 -7.17
C SER A 51 -51.16 18.38 -8.04
N LEU A 52 -50.38 17.73 -8.91
CA LEU A 52 -50.85 16.69 -9.79
C LEU A 52 -50.86 15.33 -9.05
N PRO A 53 -52.03 14.68 -8.92
CA PRO A 53 -52.14 13.42 -8.19
C PRO A 53 -51.50 12.27 -8.98
N ILE A 54 -50.78 11.41 -8.27
CA ILE A 54 -50.25 10.16 -8.81
C ILE A 54 -51.24 9.03 -8.52
N PRO A 55 -51.66 8.23 -9.52
CA PRO A 55 -52.59 7.12 -9.29
C PRO A 55 -52.00 6.07 -8.32
N ALA A 56 -52.83 5.53 -7.44
CA ALA A 56 -52.38 4.66 -6.35
C ALA A 56 -51.76 3.31 -6.80
N ASN A 57 -52.05 2.87 -8.02
CA ASN A 57 -51.50 1.65 -8.61
C ASN A 57 -50.16 1.85 -9.33
N TYR A 58 -49.58 3.06 -9.26
CA TYR A 58 -48.25 3.33 -9.78
C TYR A 58 -47.19 2.94 -8.74
N PRO A 59 -45.97 2.58 -9.18
CA PRO A 59 -44.87 2.30 -8.28
C PRO A 59 -44.58 3.45 -7.30
N VAL A 60 -43.95 3.12 -6.17
CA VAL A 60 -43.39 4.12 -5.26
C VAL A 60 -42.39 5.03 -5.98
N ASN A 61 -42.24 6.27 -5.51
CA ASN A 61 -41.39 7.30 -6.14
C ASN A 61 -41.80 7.69 -7.58
N SER A 62 -43.09 7.56 -7.90
CA SER A 62 -43.67 8.08 -9.13
C SER A 62 -43.93 9.58 -9.01
N ARG A 63 -43.56 10.34 -10.05
CA ARG A 63 -43.80 11.78 -10.16
C ARG A 63 -43.94 12.20 -11.62
N PHE A 64 -44.52 13.36 -11.86
CA PHE A 64 -44.47 13.99 -13.19
C PHE A 64 -43.06 14.50 -13.47
N GLY A 65 -42.56 14.17 -14.67
CA GLY A 65 -41.24 14.54 -15.15
C GLY A 65 -40.07 13.79 -14.51
N ALA A 66 -38.97 13.74 -15.26
CA ALA A 66 -37.71 13.18 -14.83
C ALA A 66 -36.55 14.03 -15.36
N GLY A 67 -35.33 13.63 -15.03
CA GLY A 67 -34.16 14.37 -15.46
C GLY A 67 -32.86 13.71 -15.03
N GLY A 68 -31.81 14.11 -15.72
CA GLY A 68 -30.42 13.73 -15.49
C GLY A 68 -29.53 14.54 -16.42
N ASN A 69 -28.25 14.67 -16.10
CA ASN A 69 -27.33 15.49 -16.90
C ASN A 69 -27.18 14.95 -18.34
N PHE A 70 -27.25 13.63 -18.48
CA PHE A 70 -26.98 12.89 -19.71
C PHE A 70 -28.07 11.87 -20.01
N GLY A 71 -29.27 12.16 -19.51
CA GLY A 71 -30.45 11.29 -19.61
C GLY A 71 -30.82 10.58 -18.32
N HIS A 72 -31.88 9.79 -18.40
CA HIS A 72 -32.43 9.05 -17.28
C HIS A 72 -33.07 7.72 -17.72
N ILE A 73 -33.20 6.79 -16.77
CA ILE A 73 -33.93 5.54 -16.93
C ILE A 73 -35.11 5.55 -15.96
N ALA A 74 -36.32 5.29 -16.44
CA ALA A 74 -37.53 5.29 -15.62
C ALA A 74 -38.57 4.29 -16.13
N LEU A 75 -39.45 3.84 -15.24
CA LEU A 75 -40.62 3.08 -15.66
C LEU A 75 -41.76 4.05 -15.97
N THR A 76 -42.39 3.90 -17.14
CA THR A 76 -43.52 4.72 -17.59
C THR A 76 -44.69 3.86 -18.10
N TYR A 77 -45.86 4.48 -18.18
CA TYR A 77 -47.09 3.85 -18.67
C TYR A 77 -47.73 4.62 -19.84
N PRO A 78 -47.03 4.75 -20.99
CA PRO A 78 -47.47 5.65 -22.07
C PRO A 78 -48.82 5.27 -22.70
N GLY A 79 -49.30 4.04 -22.49
CA GLY A 79 -50.61 3.60 -22.96
C GLY A 79 -51.79 4.02 -22.09
N LEU A 80 -51.55 4.63 -20.91
CA LEU A 80 -52.60 5.05 -19.99
C LEU A 80 -52.76 6.56 -20.02
N ALA A 81 -54.00 7.03 -20.22
CA ALA A 81 -54.32 8.45 -20.17
C ALA A 81 -53.99 9.08 -18.80
N THR A 82 -54.06 8.30 -17.72
CA THR A 82 -53.73 8.75 -16.35
C THR A 82 -52.25 8.99 -16.11
N SER A 83 -51.37 8.58 -17.04
CA SER A 83 -49.94 8.88 -16.99
C SER A 83 -49.63 10.32 -17.36
N TYR A 84 -50.58 11.03 -17.97
CA TYR A 84 -50.36 12.33 -18.57
C TYR A 84 -51.12 13.42 -17.81
N ALA A 85 -50.51 14.60 -17.73
CA ALA A 85 -51.15 15.80 -17.24
C ALA A 85 -50.63 17.03 -17.99
N LEU A 86 -51.37 18.13 -17.92
CA LEU A 86 -50.97 19.40 -18.50
C LEU A 86 -50.30 20.30 -17.46
N THR A 87 -49.02 20.62 -17.64
CA THR A 87 -48.26 21.56 -16.81
C THR A 87 -48.13 22.92 -17.50
N PRO A 88 -48.15 24.05 -16.75
CA PRO A 88 -47.91 25.37 -17.32
C PRO A 88 -46.53 25.48 -17.97
N LEU A 89 -46.45 26.26 -19.06
CA LEU A 89 -45.15 26.61 -19.67
C LEU A 89 -44.37 27.57 -18.77
N GLY A 90 -43.04 27.43 -18.77
CA GLY A 90 -42.15 28.39 -18.13
C GLY A 90 -42.20 29.77 -18.79
N SER A 91 -41.91 30.83 -18.01
CA SER A 91 -41.97 32.22 -18.48
C SER A 91 -41.14 32.50 -19.73
N ASN A 92 -40.02 31.79 -19.92
CA ASN A 92 -39.17 31.95 -21.10
C ASN A 92 -39.82 31.35 -22.36
N ASN A 93 -40.47 30.19 -22.25
CA ASN A 93 -41.20 29.58 -23.36
C ASN A 93 -42.46 30.36 -23.74
N LEU A 94 -43.15 31.00 -22.79
CA LEU A 94 -44.30 31.87 -23.10
C LEU A 94 -43.95 33.05 -24.02
N ASN A 95 -42.69 33.49 -24.02
CA ASN A 95 -42.20 34.56 -24.88
C ASN A 95 -41.57 34.05 -26.19
N ASN A 96 -41.36 32.75 -26.33
CA ASN A 96 -40.79 32.14 -27.53
C ASN A 96 -41.85 32.01 -28.63
N SER A 97 -41.52 32.50 -29.83
CA SER A 97 -42.44 32.47 -30.99
C SER A 97 -42.90 31.06 -31.40
N ALA A 98 -42.10 30.03 -31.09
CA ALA A 98 -42.43 28.63 -31.37
C ALA A 98 -43.56 28.09 -30.48
N TRP A 99 -43.76 28.66 -29.29
CA TRP A 99 -44.82 28.28 -28.34
C TRP A 99 -46.06 29.17 -28.43
N LYS A 100 -46.11 30.08 -29.40
CA LYS A 100 -47.21 31.04 -29.54
C LYS A 100 -48.57 30.34 -29.68
N GLY A 101 -49.46 30.59 -28.72
CA GLY A 101 -50.80 30.00 -28.67
C GLY A 101 -50.94 28.83 -27.70
N PHE A 102 -49.83 28.37 -27.11
CA PHE A 102 -49.82 27.36 -26.05
C PHE A 102 -49.64 28.01 -24.67
N GLN A 103 -50.26 27.42 -23.65
CA GLN A 103 -50.13 27.84 -22.24
C GLN A 103 -49.71 26.68 -21.33
N LYS A 104 -49.84 25.45 -21.82
CA LYS A 104 -49.50 24.21 -21.12
C LYS A 104 -48.93 23.20 -22.11
N ALA A 105 -48.19 22.21 -21.62
CA ALA A 105 -47.76 21.04 -22.39
C ALA A 105 -48.00 19.76 -21.61
N ASP A 106 -48.01 18.63 -22.32
CA ASP A 106 -48.13 17.31 -21.71
C ASP A 106 -46.85 16.93 -20.96
N THR A 107 -47.01 16.52 -19.70
CA THR A 107 -45.98 15.88 -18.87
C THR A 107 -46.36 14.43 -18.58
N LEU A 108 -45.36 13.56 -18.41
CA LEU A 108 -45.53 12.12 -18.17
C LEU A 108 -45.09 11.74 -16.75
N ILE A 109 -45.81 10.79 -16.14
CA ILE A 109 -45.39 10.16 -14.89
C ILE A 109 -44.21 9.21 -15.14
N HIS A 110 -43.12 9.47 -14.42
CA HIS A 110 -41.94 8.63 -14.36
C HIS A 110 -41.84 8.00 -12.98
N SER A 111 -41.73 6.67 -12.94
CA SER A 111 -41.59 5.89 -11.72
C SER A 111 -40.13 5.46 -11.53
N SER A 112 -39.60 5.70 -10.32
CA SER A 112 -38.22 5.34 -9.95
C SER A 112 -37.16 5.85 -10.94
N ALA A 113 -37.29 7.10 -11.39
CA ALA A 113 -36.35 7.69 -12.33
C ALA A 113 -34.92 7.75 -11.75
N LYS A 114 -33.95 7.23 -12.50
CA LYS A 114 -32.52 7.25 -12.19
C LYS A 114 -31.77 8.04 -13.26
N GLY A 115 -30.93 8.99 -12.86
CA GLY A 115 -29.98 9.60 -13.79
C GLY A 115 -29.03 8.55 -14.35
N ALA A 116 -28.78 8.59 -15.65
CA ALA A 116 -27.93 7.64 -16.35
C ALA A 116 -27.04 8.36 -17.37
N GLN A 117 -25.92 7.74 -17.72
CA GLN A 117 -25.04 8.19 -18.81
C GLN A 117 -25.48 7.47 -20.08
N LEU A 118 -26.45 8.04 -20.81
CA LEU A 118 -27.02 7.45 -22.03
C LEU A 118 -26.33 8.00 -23.29
N LEU A 119 -25.00 8.15 -23.23
CA LEU A 119 -24.16 8.67 -24.30
C LEU A 119 -23.09 7.64 -24.64
N ASP A 120 -22.50 7.78 -25.83
CA ASP A 120 -21.27 7.08 -26.17
C ASP A 120 -20.19 7.34 -25.12
N ALA A 121 -19.45 6.29 -24.77
CA ALA A 121 -18.40 6.32 -23.77
C ALA A 121 -17.03 5.93 -24.36
N THR A 122 -16.00 5.93 -23.53
CA THR A 122 -14.67 5.43 -23.89
C THR A 122 -14.28 4.37 -22.87
N ALA A 123 -13.84 3.21 -23.34
CA ALA A 123 -13.33 2.14 -22.52
C ALA A 123 -11.99 2.52 -21.87
N PRO A 124 -11.55 1.83 -20.81
CA PRO A 124 -10.25 2.09 -20.16
C PRO A 124 -9.04 2.00 -21.11
N ASP A 125 -9.17 1.25 -22.21
CA ASP A 125 -8.14 1.10 -23.26
C ASP A 125 -8.16 2.21 -24.33
N GLY A 126 -9.05 3.19 -24.19
CA GLY A 126 -9.20 4.31 -25.14
C GLY A 126 -10.11 4.04 -26.32
N SER A 127 -10.69 2.85 -26.45
CA SER A 127 -11.66 2.54 -27.51
C SER A 127 -13.04 3.16 -27.26
N ASN A 128 -13.75 3.53 -28.33
CA ASN A 128 -15.11 4.07 -28.22
C ASN A 128 -16.11 2.96 -27.89
N ILE A 129 -17.04 3.26 -26.98
CA ILE A 129 -18.15 2.40 -26.59
C ILE A 129 -19.44 3.03 -27.12
N TYR A 130 -20.05 2.37 -28.09
CA TYR A 130 -21.35 2.74 -28.67
C TYR A 130 -22.50 1.85 -28.21
N TRP A 131 -22.18 0.68 -27.66
CA TRP A 131 -23.14 -0.32 -27.20
C TRP A 131 -23.22 -0.30 -25.69
N HIS A 132 -24.45 -0.27 -25.19
CA HIS A 132 -24.76 -0.34 -23.77
C HIS A 132 -25.46 -1.65 -23.47
N HIS A 133 -24.91 -2.43 -22.54
CA HIS A 133 -25.52 -3.68 -22.12
C HIS A 133 -26.71 -3.41 -21.18
N ILE A 134 -27.81 -4.15 -21.35
CA ILE A 134 -28.98 -4.10 -20.46
C ILE A 134 -29.36 -5.52 -20.07
N THR A 135 -29.29 -5.81 -18.77
CA THR A 135 -30.00 -6.95 -18.18
C THR A 135 -31.36 -6.49 -17.69
N PHE A 136 -32.43 -7.16 -18.14
CA PHE A 136 -33.80 -6.92 -17.68
C PHE A 136 -34.43 -8.22 -17.19
N THR A 137 -34.95 -8.21 -15.97
CA THR A 137 -35.61 -9.35 -15.34
C THR A 137 -37.02 -8.98 -14.91
N TRP A 138 -38.01 -9.74 -15.37
CA TRP A 138 -39.38 -9.68 -14.88
C TRP A 138 -39.64 -10.81 -13.89
N LYS A 139 -39.98 -10.46 -12.65
CA LYS A 139 -40.46 -11.41 -11.63
C LYS A 139 -41.97 -11.28 -11.52
N HIS A 140 -42.68 -12.38 -11.78
CA HIS A 140 -44.13 -12.42 -11.64
C HIS A 140 -44.54 -12.28 -10.17
N ALA A 141 -45.76 -11.77 -9.93
CA ALA A 141 -46.32 -11.68 -8.59
C ALA A 141 -46.54 -13.09 -8.01
N GLN A 142 -46.12 -13.31 -6.75
CA GLN A 142 -46.31 -14.57 -6.01
C GLN A 142 -46.79 -14.25 -4.59
N ASP A 143 -47.79 -15.00 -4.08
CA ASP A 143 -48.20 -15.05 -2.67
C ASP A 143 -48.11 -13.72 -1.89
N GLY A 144 -48.85 -12.71 -2.35
CA GLY A 144 -48.94 -11.40 -1.68
C GLY A 144 -47.78 -10.44 -1.95
N GLN A 145 -46.78 -10.83 -2.75
CA GLN A 145 -45.74 -9.93 -3.26
C GLN A 145 -46.12 -9.35 -4.63
N PRO A 146 -45.89 -8.05 -4.87
CA PRO A 146 -46.13 -7.45 -6.18
C PRO A 146 -45.19 -8.05 -7.23
N ALA A 147 -45.56 -7.94 -8.50
CA ALA A 147 -44.61 -8.22 -9.57
C ALA A 147 -43.45 -7.22 -9.49
N GLN A 148 -42.29 -7.58 -10.03
CA GLN A 148 -41.11 -6.74 -9.92
C GLN A 148 -40.30 -6.74 -11.21
N ILE A 149 -39.88 -5.55 -11.61
CA ILE A 149 -38.82 -5.34 -12.60
C ILE A 149 -37.51 -5.21 -11.86
N GLN A 150 -36.49 -5.90 -12.34
CA GLN A 150 -35.10 -5.62 -11.99
C GLN A 150 -34.36 -5.32 -13.28
N TYR A 151 -33.58 -4.24 -13.29
CA TYR A 151 -32.71 -3.95 -14.43
C TYR A 151 -31.30 -3.58 -13.98
N ALA A 152 -30.35 -3.85 -14.87
CA ALA A 152 -28.99 -3.37 -14.79
C ALA A 152 -28.60 -2.83 -16.17
N PHE A 153 -28.19 -1.57 -16.23
CA PHE A 153 -27.69 -0.89 -17.41
C PHE A 153 -26.18 -0.71 -17.27
N ASN A 154 -25.43 -0.99 -18.33
CA ASN A 154 -23.97 -1.05 -18.37
C ASN A 154 -23.36 -2.05 -17.38
N ASP A 155 -24.00 -3.19 -17.12
CA ASP A 155 -23.46 -4.26 -16.26
C ASP A 155 -22.41 -5.14 -16.94
N LYS A 156 -22.24 -5.02 -18.26
CA LYS A 156 -21.18 -5.68 -19.02
C LYS A 156 -20.54 -4.76 -20.06
N TYR A 157 -19.29 -5.08 -20.39
CA TYR A 157 -18.60 -4.56 -21.57
C TYR A 157 -18.88 -5.44 -22.79
N LEU A 158 -18.61 -4.92 -23.99
CA LEU A 158 -18.85 -5.62 -25.26
C LEU A 158 -18.11 -6.97 -25.37
N ASN A 159 -16.97 -7.10 -24.68
CA ASN A 159 -16.20 -8.35 -24.61
C ASN A 159 -16.75 -9.37 -23.59
N GLY A 160 -17.88 -9.06 -22.94
CA GLY A 160 -18.56 -9.93 -21.97
C GLY A 160 -18.06 -9.84 -20.53
N THR A 161 -17.03 -9.04 -20.22
CA THR A 161 -16.57 -8.85 -18.83
C THR A 161 -17.59 -8.06 -18.01
N THR A 162 -17.70 -8.40 -16.72
CA THR A 162 -18.55 -7.69 -15.78
C THR A 162 -18.07 -6.25 -15.58
N ASN A 163 -19.00 -5.30 -15.58
CA ASN A 163 -18.74 -3.91 -15.20
C ASN A 163 -19.31 -3.61 -13.82
N ASN A 164 -18.44 -3.24 -12.88
CA ASN A 164 -18.81 -2.84 -11.53
C ASN A 164 -18.60 -1.33 -11.27
N ASN A 165 -18.26 -0.55 -12.29
CA ASN A 165 -17.99 0.88 -12.14
C ASN A 165 -19.29 1.63 -11.85
N THR A 166 -19.34 2.41 -10.79
CA THR A 166 -20.52 3.22 -10.43
C THR A 166 -20.35 4.71 -10.80
N SER A 167 -19.23 5.06 -11.45
CA SER A 167 -18.88 6.42 -11.85
C SER A 167 -18.18 6.42 -13.23
N GLY A 168 -17.94 7.61 -13.78
CA GLY A 168 -17.34 7.78 -15.11
C GLY A 168 -18.36 7.82 -16.25
N GLY A 169 -17.89 7.62 -17.49
CA GLY A 169 -18.71 7.69 -18.71
C GLY A 169 -19.54 6.43 -19.00
N TYR A 170 -19.20 5.29 -18.39
CA TYR A 170 -19.91 4.01 -18.57
C TYR A 170 -20.27 3.38 -17.20
N PRO A 171 -21.04 4.06 -16.34
CA PRO A 171 -21.38 3.57 -15.01
C PRO A 171 -22.52 2.55 -15.07
N LEU A 172 -22.43 1.53 -14.23
CA LEU A 172 -23.49 0.60 -13.87
C LEU A 172 -24.64 1.35 -13.19
N VAL A 173 -25.85 1.22 -13.73
CA VAL A 173 -27.08 1.72 -13.13
C VAL A 173 -28.04 0.56 -12.91
N THR A 174 -28.45 0.34 -11.67
CA THR A 174 -29.39 -0.76 -11.33
C THR A 174 -30.60 -0.23 -10.58
N ASP A 175 -31.76 -0.84 -10.78
CA ASP A 175 -32.91 -0.62 -9.91
C ASP A 175 -33.84 -1.83 -9.80
N LYS A 176 -34.70 -1.82 -8.78
CA LYS A 176 -35.78 -2.78 -8.57
C LYS A 176 -37.09 -2.04 -8.35
N ILE A 177 -38.06 -2.26 -9.24
CA ILE A 177 -39.32 -1.52 -9.28
C ILE A 177 -40.47 -2.50 -9.10
N ASN A 178 -41.24 -2.32 -8.02
CA ASN A 178 -42.47 -3.08 -7.80
C ASN A 178 -43.57 -2.55 -8.74
N VAL A 179 -44.26 -3.46 -9.40
CA VAL A 179 -45.31 -3.19 -10.39
C VAL A 179 -46.58 -3.90 -9.95
N ASP A 180 -47.69 -3.17 -9.93
CA ASP A 180 -49.01 -3.77 -9.80
C ASP A 180 -49.49 -4.31 -11.16
N PRO A 181 -49.65 -5.63 -11.34
CA PRO A 181 -50.11 -6.21 -12.60
C PRO A 181 -51.53 -5.79 -13.00
N SER A 182 -52.33 -5.26 -12.07
CA SER A 182 -53.69 -4.75 -12.37
C SER A 182 -53.68 -3.65 -13.44
N ILE A 183 -52.54 -2.96 -13.60
CA ILE A 183 -52.33 -1.91 -14.61
C ILE A 183 -52.46 -2.40 -16.06
N PHE A 184 -52.35 -3.72 -16.28
CA PHE A 184 -52.56 -4.34 -17.60
C PHE A 184 -54.02 -4.71 -17.87
N GLY A 185 -54.91 -4.51 -16.90
CA GLY A 185 -56.30 -4.96 -16.99
C GLY A 185 -56.41 -6.49 -17.06
N THR A 186 -57.37 -7.00 -17.81
CA THR A 186 -57.56 -8.45 -17.99
C THR A 186 -56.50 -9.03 -18.94
N ILE A 187 -55.60 -9.85 -18.40
CA ILE A 187 -54.54 -10.52 -19.17
C ILE A 187 -55.08 -11.83 -19.76
N LYS A 188 -55.21 -11.89 -21.08
CA LYS A 188 -55.62 -13.11 -21.78
C LYS A 188 -54.54 -14.20 -21.67
N ASP A 189 -54.94 -15.42 -21.34
CA ASP A 189 -54.08 -16.61 -21.23
C ASP A 189 -52.87 -16.44 -20.29
N ASN A 190 -52.91 -15.46 -19.37
CA ASN A 190 -51.80 -15.06 -18.50
C ASN A 190 -50.50 -14.70 -19.26
N LYS A 191 -50.61 -14.20 -20.49
CA LYS A 191 -49.46 -13.83 -21.33
C LYS A 191 -49.45 -12.34 -21.65
N LEU A 192 -48.27 -11.73 -21.52
CA LEU A 192 -48.00 -10.35 -21.94
C LEU A 192 -47.16 -10.34 -23.22
N ARG A 193 -47.37 -9.32 -24.05
CA ARG A 193 -46.48 -9.02 -25.18
C ARG A 193 -45.42 -8.03 -24.71
N TRP A 194 -44.18 -8.29 -25.10
CA TRP A 194 -43.06 -7.40 -24.88
C TRP A 194 -42.34 -7.14 -26.20
N GLY A 195 -41.56 -6.07 -26.26
CA GLY A 195 -40.79 -5.68 -27.42
C GLY A 195 -40.10 -4.35 -27.20
N PHE A 196 -39.36 -3.90 -28.21
CA PHE A 196 -38.68 -2.61 -28.21
C PHE A 196 -39.43 -1.62 -29.08
N THR A 197 -39.40 -0.36 -28.68
CA THR A 197 -39.83 0.78 -29.49
C THR A 197 -38.82 1.90 -29.32
N GLY A 198 -38.65 2.73 -30.34
CA GLY A 198 -37.73 3.86 -30.31
C GLY A 198 -38.22 4.96 -31.24
N ALA A 199 -37.88 6.20 -30.89
CA ALA A 199 -38.17 7.38 -31.69
C ALA A 199 -36.91 8.24 -31.80
N ASN A 200 -36.74 8.90 -32.95
CA ASN A 200 -35.71 9.89 -33.18
C ASN A 200 -36.38 11.24 -33.46
N GLY A 201 -35.71 12.33 -33.07
CA GLY A 201 -36.11 13.69 -33.46
C GLY A 201 -35.75 13.99 -34.92
N THR A 202 -35.84 15.26 -35.30
CA THR A 202 -35.53 15.73 -36.67
C THR A 202 -34.05 16.06 -36.89
N SER A 203 -33.20 15.90 -35.89
CA SER A 203 -31.76 16.20 -35.98
C SER A 203 -31.01 15.14 -36.81
N SER A 204 -30.11 15.60 -37.67
CA SER A 204 -29.21 14.75 -38.48
C SER A 204 -28.14 14.04 -37.65
N ASP A 205 -27.91 14.50 -36.42
CA ASP A 205 -26.84 14.00 -35.55
C ASP A 205 -27.32 12.84 -34.65
N VAL A 206 -28.55 12.34 -34.87
CA VAL A 206 -29.12 11.23 -34.11
C VAL A 206 -28.85 9.91 -34.83
N HIS A 207 -28.01 9.07 -34.22
CA HIS A 207 -27.70 7.73 -34.73
C HIS A 207 -28.91 6.78 -34.70
N SER A 208 -28.83 5.70 -35.48
CA SER A 208 -29.83 4.63 -35.46
C SER A 208 -29.87 3.94 -34.09
N LYS A 209 -31.07 3.75 -33.54
CA LYS A 209 -31.27 2.95 -32.32
C LYS A 209 -31.37 1.47 -32.71
N LEU A 210 -30.36 0.70 -32.36
CA LEU A 210 -30.28 -0.73 -32.63
C LEU A 210 -30.34 -1.52 -31.31
N ALA A 211 -30.94 -2.70 -31.35
CA ALA A 211 -30.96 -3.63 -30.24
C ALA A 211 -30.44 -4.99 -30.73
N VAL A 212 -29.50 -5.57 -29.97
CA VAL A 212 -28.99 -6.92 -30.18
C VAL A 212 -29.35 -7.73 -28.95
N LEU A 213 -29.87 -8.93 -29.16
CA LEU A 213 -30.30 -9.81 -28.08
C LEU A 213 -29.19 -10.82 -27.79
N GLU A 214 -28.63 -10.77 -26.58
CA GLU A 214 -27.79 -11.86 -26.06
C GLU A 214 -28.65 -13.09 -25.74
N SER A 215 -29.85 -12.88 -25.24
CA SER A 215 -30.82 -13.94 -24.96
C SER A 215 -32.19 -13.55 -25.47
N ILE A 216 -32.97 -14.53 -25.92
CA ILE A 216 -34.39 -14.33 -26.21
C ILE A 216 -35.16 -14.71 -24.93
N PRO A 217 -35.80 -13.74 -24.24
CA PRO A 217 -36.58 -13.99 -23.03
C PRO A 217 -37.57 -15.15 -23.22
N ALA A 218 -37.54 -16.09 -22.26
CA ALA A 218 -38.39 -17.29 -22.22
C ALA A 218 -38.23 -18.26 -23.40
N PHE A 219 -37.16 -18.16 -24.19
CA PHE A 219 -36.80 -19.17 -25.19
C PHE A 219 -35.73 -20.11 -24.64
N LEU A 220 -34.57 -19.58 -24.27
CA LEU A 220 -33.48 -20.28 -23.60
C LEU A 220 -32.96 -19.39 -22.48
N ASN A 221 -32.79 -19.94 -21.27
CA ASN A 221 -32.20 -19.26 -20.14
C ASN A 221 -31.07 -20.11 -19.56
N ALA A 222 -29.90 -19.51 -19.39
CA ALA A 222 -28.73 -20.16 -18.85
C ALA A 222 -27.94 -19.19 -17.97
N ASN A 223 -27.30 -19.73 -16.95
CA ASN A 223 -26.42 -18.98 -16.07
C ASN A 223 -24.99 -19.49 -16.19
N VAL A 224 -24.04 -18.57 -16.33
CA VAL A 224 -22.62 -18.89 -16.35
C VAL A 224 -21.90 -18.13 -15.26
N SER A 225 -20.96 -18.80 -14.59
CA SER A 225 -20.16 -18.23 -13.51
C SER A 225 -18.76 -18.80 -13.53
N SER A 226 -17.77 -18.00 -13.14
CA SER A 226 -16.39 -18.46 -13.00
C SER A 226 -15.77 -18.20 -11.64
N THR A 227 -14.81 -19.06 -11.29
CA THR A 227 -13.97 -18.92 -10.09
C THR A 227 -12.54 -19.32 -10.42
N LEU A 228 -11.58 -18.85 -9.61
CA LEU A 228 -10.20 -19.32 -9.61
C LEU A 228 -9.96 -20.07 -8.30
N THR A 229 -9.46 -21.30 -8.35
CA THR A 229 -9.07 -22.06 -7.16
C THR A 229 -7.56 -22.17 -7.11
N ASP A 230 -6.95 -21.75 -6.01
CA ASP A 230 -5.57 -22.07 -5.65
C ASP A 230 -5.58 -23.39 -4.87
N ASN A 231 -5.13 -24.44 -5.53
CA ASN A 231 -5.13 -25.79 -5.00
C ASN A 231 -4.00 -26.01 -3.98
N THR A 232 -2.93 -25.20 -4.01
CA THR A 232 -1.84 -25.28 -3.03
C THR A 232 -2.33 -24.82 -1.66
N SER A 233 -3.05 -23.70 -1.61
CA SER A 233 -3.60 -23.15 -0.36
C SER A 233 -5.03 -23.61 -0.05
N GLY A 234 -5.72 -24.23 -1.01
CA GLY A 234 -7.13 -24.65 -0.89
C GLY A 234 -8.11 -23.48 -0.95
N LYS A 235 -7.71 -22.35 -1.55
CA LYS A 235 -8.47 -21.09 -1.57
C LYS A 235 -9.28 -20.94 -2.85
N VAL A 236 -10.55 -20.55 -2.73
CA VAL A 236 -11.41 -20.18 -3.87
C VAL A 236 -11.55 -18.66 -3.96
N ILE A 237 -11.15 -18.11 -5.10
CA ILE A 237 -11.19 -16.69 -5.43
C ILE A 237 -12.39 -16.43 -6.34
N THR A 238 -13.14 -15.38 -6.00
CA THR A 238 -14.32 -14.86 -6.70
C THR A 238 -14.25 -13.33 -6.72
N ASP A 239 -15.12 -12.67 -7.49
CA ASP A 239 -15.21 -11.19 -7.49
C ASP A 239 -15.56 -10.58 -6.13
N LYS A 240 -16.00 -11.39 -5.16
CA LYS A 240 -16.36 -10.97 -3.80
C LYS A 240 -15.29 -11.30 -2.76
N THR A 241 -14.23 -12.00 -3.13
CA THR A 241 -13.20 -12.45 -2.19
C THR A 241 -12.29 -11.28 -1.81
N THR A 242 -11.98 -11.13 -0.53
CA THR A 242 -11.07 -10.07 -0.03
C THR A 242 -9.60 -10.44 -0.16
N ASP A 243 -9.27 -11.72 0.03
CA ASP A 243 -7.94 -12.26 -0.24
C ASP A 243 -7.92 -12.91 -1.62
N ASN A 244 -7.39 -12.18 -2.59
CA ASN A 244 -7.23 -12.61 -3.98
C ASN A 244 -5.76 -12.82 -4.35
N THR A 245 -4.90 -13.12 -3.38
CA THR A 245 -3.47 -13.35 -3.62
C THR A 245 -3.18 -14.82 -3.92
N VAL A 246 -2.24 -15.13 -4.80
CA VAL A 246 -1.70 -16.48 -5.03
C VAL A 246 -0.19 -16.38 -5.10
N ALA A 247 0.55 -17.37 -4.62
CA ALA A 247 2.00 -17.35 -4.68
C ALA A 247 2.52 -17.80 -6.05
N HIS A 248 3.67 -17.27 -6.48
CA HIS A 248 4.40 -17.86 -7.60
C HIS A 248 4.54 -19.38 -7.39
N GLY A 249 4.20 -20.14 -8.42
CA GLY A 249 4.29 -21.59 -8.40
C GLY A 249 3.08 -22.30 -7.80
N ASP A 250 2.04 -21.61 -7.34
CA ASP A 250 0.81 -22.27 -6.88
C ASP A 250 0.06 -22.96 -8.02
N ASP A 251 -0.52 -24.12 -7.73
CA ASP A 251 -1.32 -24.87 -8.69
C ASP A 251 -2.74 -24.29 -8.74
N LEU A 252 -3.12 -23.77 -9.90
CA LEU A 252 -4.36 -23.03 -10.10
C LEU A 252 -5.35 -23.81 -10.97
N THR A 253 -6.64 -23.71 -10.66
CA THR A 253 -7.74 -24.18 -11.52
C THR A 253 -8.72 -23.05 -11.79
N LEU A 254 -8.85 -22.69 -13.07
CA LEU A 254 -9.94 -21.85 -13.56
C LEU A 254 -11.17 -22.71 -13.79
N ASN A 255 -12.27 -22.36 -13.15
CA ASN A 255 -13.53 -23.08 -13.25
C ASN A 255 -14.58 -22.19 -13.90
N TYR A 256 -15.27 -22.72 -14.91
CA TYR A 256 -16.42 -22.11 -15.55
C TYR A 256 -17.60 -23.06 -15.44
N ARG A 257 -18.66 -22.63 -14.75
CA ARG A 257 -19.87 -23.41 -14.55
C ARG A 257 -20.98 -22.87 -15.43
N LEU A 258 -21.50 -23.72 -16.30
CA LEU A 258 -22.67 -23.48 -17.15
C LEU A 258 -23.86 -24.23 -16.54
N LEU A 259 -24.95 -23.51 -16.29
CA LEU A 259 -26.20 -24.03 -15.75
C LEU A 259 -27.34 -23.73 -16.72
N TYR A 260 -28.02 -24.77 -17.20
CA TYR A 260 -29.26 -24.65 -17.94
C TYR A 260 -30.43 -24.45 -16.97
N ASP A 261 -31.25 -23.42 -17.18
CA ASP A 261 -32.46 -23.19 -16.40
C ASP A 261 -33.59 -24.07 -16.92
N SER A 262 -33.86 -25.15 -16.20
CA SER A 262 -34.90 -26.10 -16.57
C SER A 262 -36.32 -25.55 -16.46
N GLU A 263 -36.57 -24.51 -15.66
CA GLU A 263 -37.93 -24.00 -15.43
C GLU A 263 -38.34 -23.01 -16.52
N ASP A 264 -37.45 -22.08 -16.86
CA ASP A 264 -37.77 -20.97 -17.76
C ASP A 264 -37.39 -21.23 -19.23
N SER A 265 -36.58 -22.25 -19.51
CA SER A 265 -36.19 -22.60 -20.89
C SER A 265 -37.24 -23.44 -21.63
N ARG A 266 -37.34 -23.22 -22.94
CA ARG A 266 -38.29 -23.87 -23.87
C ARG A 266 -37.60 -24.63 -25.00
N THR A 267 -36.28 -24.51 -25.10
CA THR A 267 -35.42 -25.27 -26.00
C THR A 267 -34.16 -25.71 -25.25
N ASN A 268 -33.44 -26.71 -25.76
CA ASN A 268 -32.10 -27.05 -25.27
C ASN A 268 -31.09 -25.98 -25.69
N TRP A 269 -30.00 -25.87 -24.93
CA TRP A 269 -28.79 -25.17 -25.32
C TRP A 269 -27.87 -26.16 -26.03
N ASP A 270 -27.72 -26.02 -27.34
CA ASP A 270 -27.01 -26.99 -28.18
C ASP A 270 -25.95 -26.29 -29.03
N ASN A 271 -24.93 -27.04 -29.49
CA ASN A 271 -23.79 -26.51 -30.24
C ASN A 271 -23.14 -25.30 -29.54
N ILE A 272 -22.95 -25.41 -28.21
CA ILE A 272 -22.46 -24.32 -27.37
C ILE A 272 -20.99 -24.04 -27.72
N ALA A 273 -20.75 -22.95 -28.45
CA ALA A 273 -19.41 -22.46 -28.75
C ALA A 273 -18.85 -21.71 -27.54
N ALA A 274 -17.76 -22.23 -26.99
CA ALA A 274 -16.99 -21.61 -25.91
C ALA A 274 -15.81 -20.83 -26.49
N GLU A 275 -15.70 -19.55 -26.12
CA GLU A 275 -14.52 -18.72 -26.36
C GLU A 275 -14.03 -18.17 -25.02
N ILE A 276 -12.91 -18.72 -24.53
CA ILE A 276 -12.38 -18.43 -23.19
C ILE A 276 -11.03 -17.74 -23.34
N LYS A 277 -10.94 -16.47 -22.95
CA LYS A 277 -9.65 -15.78 -22.79
C LYS A 277 -9.07 -16.12 -21.43
N LEU A 278 -7.87 -16.68 -21.44
CA LEU A 278 -7.18 -17.10 -20.23
C LEU A 278 -6.36 -15.94 -19.65
N PRO A 279 -6.37 -15.77 -18.32
CA PRO A 279 -5.53 -14.79 -17.63
C PRO A 279 -4.04 -14.88 -17.96
N GLU A 280 -3.38 -13.73 -17.93
CA GLU A 280 -1.93 -13.65 -17.94
C GLU A 280 -1.33 -14.13 -16.61
N ASN A 281 0.00 -14.33 -16.57
CA ASN A 281 0.73 -14.77 -15.38
C ASN A 281 0.27 -16.12 -14.80
N ILE A 282 -0.23 -16.98 -15.68
CA ILE A 282 -0.46 -18.41 -15.43
C ILE A 282 0.19 -19.19 -16.58
N ASP A 283 0.98 -20.20 -16.21
CA ASP A 283 1.52 -21.19 -17.14
C ASP A 283 0.51 -22.32 -17.31
N TYR A 284 -0.06 -22.43 -18.52
CA TYR A 284 -1.06 -23.45 -18.86
C TYR A 284 -0.37 -24.60 -19.58
N THR A 285 -0.33 -25.75 -18.94
CA THR A 285 0.27 -26.95 -19.51
C THR A 285 -0.79 -28.01 -19.73
N ALA A 286 -0.69 -28.69 -20.87
CA ALA A 286 -1.52 -29.84 -21.15
C ALA A 286 -1.14 -30.99 -20.20
N ASP A 287 -2.12 -31.83 -19.87
CA ASP A 287 -1.85 -33.08 -19.15
C ASP A 287 -1.02 -34.07 -20.00
N ASP A 288 -0.63 -35.20 -19.40
CA ASP A 288 0.14 -36.26 -20.07
C ASP A 288 -0.57 -36.83 -21.31
N SER A 289 -1.88 -36.61 -21.46
CA SER A 289 -2.71 -37.04 -22.59
C SER A 289 -2.96 -35.92 -23.61
N GLY A 290 -2.30 -34.77 -23.46
CA GLY A 290 -2.39 -33.62 -24.36
C GLY A 290 -3.63 -32.75 -24.17
N ASN A 291 -4.41 -32.95 -23.10
CA ASN A 291 -5.62 -32.16 -22.81
C ASN A 291 -5.29 -30.89 -22.04
N ILE A 292 -5.87 -29.76 -22.44
CA ILE A 292 -5.72 -28.46 -21.76
C ILE A 292 -6.89 -28.15 -20.81
N ALA A 293 -8.05 -28.76 -21.04
CA ALA A 293 -9.22 -28.57 -20.20
C ALA A 293 -10.04 -29.86 -20.07
N THR A 294 -10.80 -29.94 -18.98
CA THR A 294 -11.76 -31.01 -18.71
C THR A 294 -13.16 -30.41 -18.57
N ILE A 295 -14.16 -31.04 -19.17
CA ILE A 295 -15.57 -30.66 -19.05
C ILE A 295 -16.31 -31.80 -18.34
N ASN A 296 -16.89 -31.51 -17.19
CA ASN A 296 -17.71 -32.45 -16.44
C ASN A 296 -19.18 -32.07 -16.58
N TYR A 297 -19.91 -32.87 -17.36
CA TYR A 297 -21.35 -32.77 -17.55
C TYR A 297 -22.08 -33.46 -16.41
N LYS A 298 -23.22 -32.89 -16.02
CA LYS A 298 -24.09 -33.47 -14.98
C LYS A 298 -25.56 -33.24 -15.30
N ASN A 299 -26.37 -34.27 -15.07
CA ASN A 299 -27.81 -34.15 -14.95
C ASN A 299 -28.16 -34.01 -13.46
N ASP A 300 -28.68 -32.85 -13.07
CA ASP A 300 -29.01 -32.57 -11.68
C ASP A 300 -30.27 -33.29 -11.18
N THR A 301 -31.06 -33.88 -12.09
CA THR A 301 -32.26 -34.67 -11.78
C THR A 301 -31.94 -36.16 -11.63
N THR A 302 -31.19 -36.75 -12.57
CA THR A 302 -30.89 -38.20 -12.59
C THR A 302 -29.58 -38.54 -11.89
N GLY A 303 -28.66 -37.58 -11.76
CA GLY A 303 -27.30 -37.80 -11.26
C GLY A 303 -26.31 -38.32 -12.30
N ASP A 304 -26.75 -38.49 -13.55
CA ASP A 304 -25.87 -38.92 -14.64
C ASP A 304 -24.74 -37.91 -14.85
N ASN A 305 -23.55 -38.44 -15.16
CA ASN A 305 -22.34 -37.65 -15.39
C ASN A 305 -21.57 -38.16 -16.60
N MET A 306 -20.81 -37.26 -17.22
CA MET A 306 -19.88 -37.57 -18.30
C MET A 306 -18.73 -36.58 -18.27
N THR A 307 -17.55 -37.06 -18.65
CA THR A 307 -16.36 -36.22 -18.80
C THR A 307 -15.97 -36.15 -20.27
N GLU A 308 -15.73 -34.94 -20.74
CA GLU A 308 -15.12 -34.64 -22.04
C GLU A 308 -13.79 -33.93 -21.82
N TYR A 309 -12.83 -34.18 -22.70
CA TYR A 309 -11.51 -33.57 -22.64
C TYR A 309 -11.26 -32.70 -23.87
N ILE A 310 -10.71 -31.52 -23.64
CA ILE A 310 -10.35 -30.57 -24.70
C ILE A 310 -8.86 -30.64 -24.94
N GLN A 311 -8.49 -30.94 -26.18
CA GLN A 311 -7.11 -31.03 -26.62
C GLN A 311 -6.44 -29.65 -26.66
N SER A 312 -5.14 -29.62 -26.39
CA SER A 312 -4.33 -28.39 -26.34
C SER A 312 -4.22 -27.66 -27.69
N ASP A 313 -4.51 -28.33 -28.81
CA ASP A 313 -4.58 -27.71 -30.14
C ASP A 313 -5.70 -26.67 -30.27
N LYS A 314 -6.67 -26.67 -29.34
CA LYS A 314 -7.75 -25.67 -29.25
C LYS A 314 -7.34 -24.37 -28.58
N MET A 315 -6.14 -24.31 -28.01
CA MET A 315 -5.59 -23.12 -27.40
C MET A 315 -4.65 -22.41 -28.38
N THR A 316 -4.88 -21.13 -28.65
CA THR A 316 -3.98 -20.27 -29.42
C THR A 316 -3.90 -18.92 -28.73
N ASP A 317 -2.69 -18.40 -28.49
CA ASP A 317 -2.47 -17.10 -27.84
C ASP A 317 -3.28 -16.89 -26.55
N LYS A 318 -3.28 -17.91 -25.66
CA LYS A 318 -4.05 -17.92 -24.39
C LYS A 318 -5.57 -17.74 -24.58
N GLU A 319 -6.07 -18.07 -25.76
CA GLU A 319 -7.49 -18.15 -26.05
C GLU A 319 -7.87 -19.60 -26.37
N LEU A 320 -8.84 -20.14 -25.65
CA LEU A 320 -9.34 -21.50 -25.82
C LEU A 320 -10.68 -21.46 -26.54
N LYS A 321 -10.78 -22.10 -27.72
CA LYS A 321 -12.01 -22.14 -28.54
C LYS A 321 -12.42 -23.57 -28.87
N PHE A 322 -13.65 -23.93 -28.50
CA PHE A 322 -14.22 -25.25 -28.80
C PHE A 322 -15.75 -25.22 -28.76
N VAL A 323 -16.38 -26.28 -29.26
CA VAL A 323 -17.82 -26.51 -29.11
C VAL A 323 -18.00 -27.65 -28.12
N LEU A 324 -18.87 -27.48 -27.13
CA LEU A 324 -19.19 -28.53 -26.17
C LEU A 324 -19.78 -29.75 -26.90
N GLY A 325 -19.31 -30.95 -26.58
CA GLY A 325 -19.79 -32.19 -27.20
C GLY A 325 -21.19 -32.62 -26.78
N GLN A 326 -21.74 -32.05 -25.70
CA GLN A 326 -23.10 -32.31 -25.21
C GLN A 326 -23.93 -31.03 -25.13
N ALA A 327 -25.20 -31.15 -25.54
CA ALA A 327 -26.24 -30.15 -25.28
C ALA A 327 -26.62 -30.11 -23.80
N LEU A 328 -26.99 -28.93 -23.30
CA LEU A 328 -27.58 -28.75 -21.97
C LEU A 328 -29.08 -28.51 -22.09
N GLY A 329 -29.90 -29.33 -21.42
CA GLY A 329 -31.33 -29.26 -21.63
C GLY A 329 -32.16 -30.31 -20.89
N LYS A 330 -33.45 -30.34 -21.23
CA LYS A 330 -34.42 -31.35 -20.76
C LYS A 330 -35.34 -31.87 -21.86
N TYR A 331 -35.14 -31.41 -23.09
CA TYR A 331 -35.94 -31.77 -24.24
C TYR A 331 -35.15 -32.74 -25.13
N ASP A 332 -35.86 -33.56 -25.90
CA ASP A 332 -35.26 -34.50 -26.87
C ASP A 332 -34.13 -35.37 -26.27
N SER A 333 -32.95 -35.39 -26.91
CA SER A 333 -31.79 -36.21 -26.54
C SER A 333 -30.83 -35.53 -25.55
N ALA A 334 -31.13 -34.33 -25.06
CA ALA A 334 -30.28 -33.66 -24.08
C ALA A 334 -30.44 -34.32 -22.71
N ILE A 335 -29.33 -34.89 -22.20
CA ILE A 335 -29.32 -35.62 -20.93
C ILE A 335 -28.77 -34.74 -19.81
N TYR A 336 -27.92 -33.73 -20.08
CA TYR A 336 -27.24 -32.97 -19.03
C TYR A 336 -27.87 -31.60 -18.80
N THR A 337 -27.85 -31.11 -17.56
CA THR A 337 -28.38 -29.78 -17.17
C THR A 337 -27.28 -28.80 -16.81
N SER A 338 -26.04 -29.27 -16.62
CA SER A 338 -24.89 -28.43 -16.32
C SER A 338 -23.60 -28.98 -16.91
N ALA A 339 -22.64 -28.08 -17.11
CA ALA A 339 -21.27 -28.39 -17.48
C ALA A 339 -20.30 -27.57 -16.63
N ASN A 340 -19.26 -28.21 -16.08
CA ASN A 340 -18.17 -27.54 -15.40
C ASN A 340 -16.90 -27.72 -16.22
N ILE A 341 -16.37 -26.61 -16.73
CA ILE A 341 -15.12 -26.57 -17.48
C ILE A 341 -14.01 -26.19 -16.49
N SER A 342 -13.00 -27.05 -16.38
CA SER A 342 -11.84 -26.85 -15.52
C SER A 342 -10.56 -26.78 -16.37
N ILE A 343 -9.79 -25.71 -16.17
CA ILE A 343 -8.53 -25.45 -16.85
C ILE A 343 -7.46 -25.29 -15.77
N ASN A 344 -6.44 -26.13 -15.80
CA ASN A 344 -5.36 -26.12 -14.82
C ASN A 344 -4.17 -25.31 -15.34
N GLY A 345 -3.45 -24.69 -14.42
CA GLY A 345 -2.21 -24.00 -14.71
C GLY A 345 -1.43 -23.71 -13.44
N LYS A 346 -0.29 -23.07 -13.57
CA LYS A 346 0.57 -22.70 -12.43
C LYS A 346 0.77 -21.19 -12.40
N ALA A 347 0.61 -20.58 -11.23
CA ALA A 347 0.84 -19.15 -11.08
C ALA A 347 2.29 -18.80 -11.47
N ASP A 348 2.48 -17.83 -12.37
CA ASP A 348 3.79 -17.46 -12.88
C ASP A 348 4.04 -15.94 -12.74
N ASN A 349 4.89 -15.61 -11.79
CA ASN A 349 5.47 -14.29 -11.63
C ASN A 349 6.97 -14.39 -11.33
N THR A 350 7.80 -14.24 -12.37
CA THR A 350 9.27 -14.24 -12.29
C THR A 350 9.86 -12.84 -12.19
N THR A 351 9.03 -11.83 -11.92
CA THR A 351 9.49 -10.45 -11.69
C THR A 351 9.95 -10.24 -10.24
N ASP A 352 10.27 -9.01 -9.86
CA ASP A 352 10.70 -8.61 -8.52
C ASP A 352 9.60 -7.94 -7.67
N HIS A 353 8.35 -8.01 -8.13
CA HIS A 353 7.19 -7.41 -7.46
C HIS A 353 5.89 -8.16 -7.75
N ASP A 354 4.91 -8.00 -6.87
CA ASP A 354 3.57 -8.57 -7.07
C ASP A 354 2.90 -8.02 -8.33
N ILE A 355 2.28 -8.90 -9.13
CA ILE A 355 1.55 -8.52 -10.35
C ILE A 355 0.06 -8.67 -10.10
N THR A 356 -0.69 -7.61 -10.39
CA THR A 356 -2.16 -7.66 -10.43
C THR A 356 -2.63 -8.13 -11.79
N VAL A 357 -3.27 -9.29 -11.84
CA VAL A 357 -3.84 -9.88 -13.06
C VAL A 357 -5.29 -9.42 -13.21
N PRO A 358 -5.67 -8.78 -14.34
CA PRO A 358 -7.04 -8.32 -14.58
C PRO A 358 -7.99 -9.50 -14.86
N ALA A 359 -9.29 -9.23 -14.74
CA ALA A 359 -10.34 -10.17 -15.13
C ALA A 359 -10.26 -10.49 -16.64
N SER A 360 -10.38 -11.76 -17.01
CA SER A 360 -10.34 -12.22 -18.41
C SER A 360 -11.69 -12.81 -18.83
N PRO A 361 -12.27 -12.39 -19.97
CA PRO A 361 -13.61 -12.79 -20.38
C PRO A 361 -13.70 -14.23 -20.89
N ALA A 362 -14.88 -14.81 -20.72
CA ALA A 362 -15.31 -16.05 -21.36
C ALA A 362 -16.74 -15.91 -21.87
N THR A 363 -17.00 -16.39 -23.08
CA THR A 363 -18.33 -16.41 -23.70
C THR A 363 -18.71 -17.83 -24.10
N PHE A 364 -20.00 -18.12 -23.98
CA PHE A 364 -20.63 -19.38 -24.34
C PHE A 364 -21.86 -19.04 -25.16
N SER A 365 -21.89 -19.47 -26.42
CA SER A 365 -22.92 -19.01 -27.34
C SER A 365 -23.45 -20.09 -28.28
N ASP A 366 -24.72 -19.97 -28.63
CA ASP A 366 -25.34 -20.59 -29.78
C ASP A 366 -26.20 -19.54 -30.52
N ASN A 367 -27.03 -19.96 -31.48
CA ASN A 367 -27.91 -19.04 -32.21
C ASN A 367 -29.06 -18.44 -31.37
N SER A 368 -29.28 -18.93 -30.14
CA SER A 368 -30.43 -18.63 -29.29
C SER A 368 -30.05 -17.93 -27.98
N GLN A 369 -28.79 -18.06 -27.56
CA GLN A 369 -28.27 -17.62 -26.27
C GLN A 369 -26.77 -17.31 -26.37
N ILE A 370 -26.39 -16.16 -25.83
CA ILE A 370 -25.04 -15.74 -25.51
C ILE A 370 -25.00 -15.56 -24.01
N SER A 371 -24.06 -16.24 -23.35
CA SER A 371 -23.83 -16.15 -21.91
C SER A 371 -22.35 -15.91 -21.67
N SER A 372 -22.02 -14.95 -20.81
CA SER A 372 -20.63 -14.55 -20.57
C SER A 372 -20.31 -14.48 -19.08
N THR A 373 -19.06 -14.70 -18.75
CA THR A 373 -18.49 -14.51 -17.42
C THR A 373 -17.06 -14.03 -17.54
N SER A 374 -16.37 -13.80 -16.42
CA SER A 374 -14.97 -13.44 -16.41
C SER A 374 -14.27 -13.99 -15.18
N THR A 375 -13.03 -14.43 -15.34
CA THR A 375 -12.21 -14.82 -14.19
C THR A 375 -12.15 -13.66 -13.18
N PRO A 376 -12.07 -13.95 -11.87
CA PRO A 376 -11.89 -12.89 -10.89
C PRO A 376 -10.53 -12.21 -11.08
N LYS A 377 -10.42 -10.95 -10.66
CA LYS A 377 -9.14 -10.24 -10.53
C LYS A 377 -8.34 -10.82 -9.36
N PHE A 378 -7.05 -11.10 -9.55
CA PHE A 378 -6.17 -11.66 -8.52
C PHE A 378 -4.77 -11.07 -8.59
N THR A 379 -3.95 -11.34 -7.58
CA THR A 379 -2.55 -10.89 -7.50
C THR A 379 -1.64 -12.11 -7.40
N VAL A 380 -0.65 -12.22 -8.28
CA VAL A 380 0.39 -13.25 -8.19
C VAL A 380 1.59 -12.66 -7.47
N THR A 381 1.96 -13.19 -6.31
CA THR A 381 3.16 -12.76 -5.61
C THR A 381 4.41 -13.25 -6.33
N TYR A 382 5.45 -12.43 -6.31
CA TYR A 382 6.69 -12.74 -7.02
C TYR A 382 7.49 -13.86 -6.37
N LEU A 383 8.30 -14.55 -7.19
CA LEU A 383 9.18 -15.62 -6.75
C LEU A 383 10.27 -15.09 -5.80
N LYS A 384 10.34 -15.63 -4.58
CA LYS A 384 11.36 -15.30 -3.56
C LYS A 384 12.46 -16.35 -3.52
N ASP A 385 13.33 -16.37 -4.53
CA ASP A 385 14.34 -17.43 -4.70
C ASP A 385 15.80 -16.96 -4.55
N TRP A 386 16.04 -15.79 -3.97
CA TRP A 386 17.38 -15.28 -3.67
C TRP A 386 17.83 -15.64 -2.24
N LEU A 387 19.14 -15.63 -2.04
CA LEU A 387 19.80 -15.79 -0.75
C LEU A 387 20.36 -14.46 -0.30
N LEU A 388 20.12 -14.12 0.97
CA LEU A 388 20.79 -13.02 1.65
C LEU A 388 22.07 -13.54 2.30
N SER A 389 23.18 -12.84 2.13
CA SER A 389 24.45 -13.13 2.80
C SER A 389 24.97 -11.91 3.53
N MET A 390 25.57 -12.12 4.69
CA MET A 390 26.28 -11.09 5.46
C MET A 390 27.77 -11.40 5.48
N LYS A 391 28.59 -10.41 5.10
CA LYS A 391 30.03 -10.54 5.07
C LYS A 391 30.62 -10.62 6.48
N LYS A 392 31.64 -11.45 6.65
CA LYS A 392 32.41 -11.53 7.89
C LYS A 392 33.23 -10.23 8.10
N PRO A 393 33.09 -9.58 9.26
CA PRO A 393 33.81 -8.36 9.60
C PRO A 393 35.23 -8.66 10.08
N ASP A 394 36.05 -7.63 10.09
CA ASP A 394 37.33 -7.62 10.81
C ASP A 394 37.09 -7.45 12.33
N PRO A 395 38.06 -7.84 13.18
CA PRO A 395 38.00 -7.56 14.61
C PRO A 395 37.89 -6.06 14.91
N ILE A 396 37.17 -5.70 15.97
CA ILE A 396 36.97 -4.32 16.41
C ILE A 396 37.57 -4.19 17.82
N ASP A 397 38.37 -3.15 18.03
CA ASP A 397 38.94 -2.82 19.33
C ASP A 397 38.19 -1.62 19.92
N ILE A 398 37.85 -1.69 21.21
CA ILE A 398 37.23 -0.59 21.97
C ILE A 398 38.01 -0.35 23.26
N ILE A 399 38.00 0.89 23.78
CA ILE A 399 38.66 1.25 25.05
C ILE A 399 37.64 1.18 26.19
N TYR A 400 37.99 0.46 27.26
CA TYR A 400 37.10 0.28 28.41
C TYR A 400 36.76 1.61 29.11
N HIS A 401 35.47 1.86 29.35
CA HIS A 401 34.94 3.08 29.99
C HIS A 401 35.29 4.41 29.29
N GLU A 402 35.56 4.39 27.99
CA GLU A 402 35.62 5.62 27.22
C GLU A 402 34.20 6.12 26.91
N ASP A 403 33.86 7.31 27.43
CA ASP A 403 32.51 7.88 27.32
C ASP A 403 32.12 8.19 25.87
N SER A 404 33.09 8.63 25.06
CA SER A 404 32.94 8.91 23.62
C SER A 404 32.85 7.67 22.72
N GLU A 405 33.10 6.47 23.26
CA GLU A 405 33.17 5.26 22.44
C GLU A 405 31.76 4.83 21.97
N GLU A 406 31.50 4.87 20.66
CA GLU A 406 30.30 4.31 20.05
C GLU A 406 30.64 2.97 19.38
N LEU A 407 30.28 1.84 20.00
CA LEU A 407 30.48 0.54 19.36
C LEU A 407 29.43 0.32 18.26
N ASN A 408 29.84 0.61 17.03
CA ASN A 408 29.09 0.49 15.80
C ASN A 408 29.58 -0.73 15.00
N LEU A 409 28.74 -1.75 14.81
CA LEU A 409 29.11 -2.93 14.03
C LEU A 409 28.84 -2.67 12.54
N PRO A 410 29.86 -2.62 11.67
CA PRO A 410 29.65 -2.46 10.24
C PRO A 410 29.01 -3.73 9.66
N THR A 411 27.97 -3.57 8.85
CA THR A 411 27.32 -4.67 8.14
C THR A 411 27.52 -4.49 6.65
N GLN A 412 27.70 -5.60 5.93
CA GLN A 412 27.64 -5.63 4.48
C GLN A 412 26.81 -6.84 4.08
N LEU A 413 25.65 -6.57 3.49
CA LEU A 413 24.71 -7.55 2.99
C LEU A 413 24.82 -7.67 1.48
N SER A 414 24.59 -8.86 0.95
CA SER A 414 24.55 -9.10 -0.49
C SER A 414 23.53 -10.16 -0.86
N TYR A 415 22.82 -9.95 -1.97
CA TYR A 415 22.03 -10.99 -2.63
C TYR A 415 22.89 -11.78 -3.62
N ASP A 416 22.60 -13.07 -3.76
CA ASP A 416 23.30 -13.98 -4.69
C ASP A 416 22.81 -13.90 -6.14
N LYS A 417 21.64 -13.30 -6.34
CA LYS A 417 20.99 -13.06 -7.64
C LYS A 417 20.90 -11.56 -7.92
N ASN A 418 20.44 -11.22 -9.12
CA ASN A 418 20.16 -9.83 -9.52
C ASN A 418 18.86 -9.30 -8.86
N HIS A 419 18.79 -9.39 -7.54
CA HIS A 419 17.76 -8.80 -6.70
C HIS A 419 18.38 -7.60 -5.98
N ASN A 420 17.77 -6.42 -6.10
CA ASN A 420 18.34 -5.20 -5.55
C ASN A 420 17.60 -4.79 -4.27
N PHE A 421 18.36 -4.31 -3.29
CA PHE A 421 17.80 -3.54 -2.20
C PHE A 421 17.14 -2.26 -2.75
N LYS A 422 16.17 -1.72 -2.01
CA LYS A 422 15.69 -0.34 -2.13
C LYS A 422 16.14 0.47 -0.92
N ASN A 423 16.22 1.79 -1.08
CA ASN A 423 16.71 2.67 -0.02
C ASN A 423 15.92 2.52 1.29
N ASP A 424 14.60 2.32 1.18
CA ASP A 424 13.65 2.19 2.26
C ASP A 424 13.28 0.73 2.60
N ASP A 425 14.05 -0.25 2.12
CA ASP A 425 13.87 -1.63 2.55
C ASP A 425 14.30 -1.79 4.01
N PRO A 426 13.40 -2.21 4.91
CA PRO A 426 13.77 -2.48 6.29
C PRO A 426 14.64 -3.74 6.37
N ILE A 427 15.77 -3.60 7.06
CA ILE A 427 16.65 -4.70 7.44
C ILE A 427 16.60 -4.86 8.95
N ARG A 428 16.13 -6.02 9.40
CA ARG A 428 16.15 -6.39 10.82
C ARG A 428 17.43 -7.16 11.12
N TYR A 429 18.09 -6.84 12.23
CA TYR A 429 19.23 -7.57 12.77
C TYR A 429 18.88 -8.23 14.09
N ASP A 430 19.15 -9.53 14.17
CA ASP A 430 19.10 -10.31 15.40
C ASP A 430 20.52 -10.49 15.94
N VAL A 431 20.76 -9.95 17.14
CA VAL A 431 22.07 -9.89 17.78
C VAL A 431 22.08 -10.74 19.04
N THR A 432 23.06 -11.62 19.18
CA THR A 432 23.23 -12.49 20.36
C THR A 432 24.62 -12.28 20.98
N ILE A 433 24.65 -12.03 22.28
CA ILE A 433 25.88 -11.88 23.07
C ILE A 433 25.78 -12.80 24.29
N GLY A 434 26.54 -13.90 24.28
CA GLY A 434 26.35 -14.97 25.26
C GLY A 434 24.92 -15.51 25.23
N ASN A 435 24.19 -15.38 26.33
CA ASN A 435 22.79 -15.83 26.46
C ASN A 435 21.76 -14.70 26.23
N LYS A 436 22.19 -13.47 25.98
CA LYS A 436 21.30 -12.33 25.77
C LYS A 436 21.04 -12.14 24.28
N LYS A 437 19.79 -11.80 23.93
CA LYS A 437 19.35 -11.51 22.56
C LYS A 437 18.84 -10.08 22.48
N TYR A 438 19.19 -9.40 21.40
CA TYR A 438 18.78 -8.04 21.08
C TYR A 438 18.32 -8.01 19.63
N THR A 439 17.44 -7.06 19.31
CA THR A 439 16.97 -6.84 17.95
C THR A 439 17.05 -5.35 17.63
N THR A 440 17.38 -5.03 16.39
CA THR A 440 17.30 -3.66 15.87
C THR A 440 16.96 -3.70 14.39
N SER A 441 16.50 -2.58 13.84
CA SER A 441 16.24 -2.46 12.41
C SER A 441 16.86 -1.18 11.87
N THR A 442 17.37 -1.27 10.65
CA THR A 442 17.83 -0.13 9.86
C THR A 442 17.18 -0.17 8.48
N GLN A 443 17.40 0.88 7.70
CA GLN A 443 17.10 0.87 6.28
C GLN A 443 18.31 0.31 5.50
N ALA A 444 18.07 -0.33 4.36
CA ALA A 444 19.12 -0.86 3.51
C ALA A 444 19.97 0.25 2.85
N ASN A 445 19.35 1.41 2.55
CA ASN A 445 20.00 2.58 1.93
C ASN A 445 20.85 2.21 0.69
N SER A 446 20.33 1.31 -0.15
CA SER A 446 20.99 0.86 -1.37
C SER A 446 19.97 0.63 -2.48
N GLU A 447 20.40 0.75 -3.72
CA GLU A 447 19.64 0.45 -4.94
C GLU A 447 20.30 -0.69 -5.75
N THR A 448 21.21 -1.42 -5.13
CA THR A 448 22.02 -2.48 -5.77
C THR A 448 21.85 -3.80 -5.03
N THR A 449 22.51 -4.86 -5.49
CA THR A 449 22.54 -6.16 -4.81
C THR A 449 23.34 -6.17 -3.50
N VAL A 450 23.99 -5.06 -3.12
CA VAL A 450 24.81 -4.93 -1.92
C VAL A 450 24.35 -3.76 -1.07
N ALA A 451 24.19 -3.96 0.24
CA ALA A 451 23.85 -2.90 1.19
C ALA A 451 24.89 -2.82 2.31
N ASN A 452 25.32 -1.61 2.68
CA ASN A 452 26.20 -1.39 3.83
C ASN A 452 25.43 -0.69 4.93
N GLY A 453 25.62 -1.11 6.17
CA GLY A 453 24.91 -0.56 7.32
C GLY A 453 25.74 -0.57 8.59
N ILE A 454 25.13 -0.12 9.67
CA ILE A 454 25.74 -0.08 11.00
C ILE A 454 24.71 -0.53 12.04
N ILE A 455 25.13 -1.38 12.97
CA ILE A 455 24.37 -1.71 14.17
C ILE A 455 24.96 -0.94 15.35
N PRO A 456 24.24 0.01 15.96
CA PRO A 456 24.71 0.77 17.12
C PRO A 456 24.64 -0.08 18.40
N LEU A 457 25.60 -1.00 18.56
CA LEU A 457 25.59 -2.04 19.59
C LEU A 457 25.49 -1.45 21.01
N LYS A 458 26.25 -0.39 21.30
CA LYS A 458 26.23 0.26 22.62
C LYS A 458 24.83 0.78 22.96
N SER A 459 24.15 1.41 22.00
CA SER A 459 22.79 1.93 22.18
C SER A 459 21.76 0.82 22.41
N ILE A 460 21.87 -0.31 21.71
CA ILE A 460 20.90 -1.41 21.86
C ILE A 460 21.12 -2.24 23.14
N VAL A 461 22.36 -2.35 23.60
CA VAL A 461 22.66 -3.02 24.88
C VAL A 461 22.37 -2.10 26.07
N GLY A 462 22.58 -0.78 25.91
CA GLY A 462 22.27 0.23 26.90
C GLY A 462 23.12 0.12 28.16
N VAL A 463 22.50 0.25 29.33
CA VAL A 463 23.18 0.30 30.63
C VAL A 463 24.01 -0.93 30.98
N ASP A 464 23.72 -2.06 30.33
CA ASP A 464 24.43 -3.33 30.54
C ASP A 464 25.72 -3.45 29.72
N PHE A 465 26.06 -2.44 28.90
CA PHE A 465 27.17 -2.53 27.95
C PHE A 465 28.49 -2.89 28.63
N TRP A 466 28.94 -2.11 29.61
CA TRP A 466 30.20 -2.36 30.32
C TRP A 466 30.15 -3.58 31.26
N ASN A 467 28.96 -4.08 31.61
CA ASN A 467 28.83 -5.36 32.32
C ASN A 467 29.17 -6.56 31.41
N ILE A 468 28.99 -6.41 30.10
CA ILE A 468 29.27 -7.42 29.08
C ILE A 468 30.69 -7.25 28.53
N PHE A 469 31.06 -6.03 28.12
CA PHE A 469 32.35 -5.70 27.51
C PHE A 469 33.36 -5.29 28.58
N LYS A 470 33.86 -6.26 29.35
CA LYS A 470 34.80 -6.01 30.45
C LYS A 470 36.23 -5.77 29.96
N GLU A 471 36.97 -4.99 30.72
CA GLU A 471 38.39 -4.70 30.47
C GLU A 471 39.24 -5.96 30.21
N ASN A 472 40.13 -5.89 29.20
CA ASN A 472 41.05 -6.97 28.80
C ASN A 472 40.33 -8.29 28.44
N THR A 473 39.14 -8.20 27.84
CA THR A 473 38.42 -9.38 27.35
C THR A 473 38.15 -9.31 25.85
N THR A 474 37.99 -10.47 25.23
CA THR A 474 37.46 -10.58 23.87
C THR A 474 36.04 -11.12 23.94
N GLN A 475 35.09 -10.36 23.42
CA GLN A 475 33.68 -10.74 23.34
C GLN A 475 33.31 -11.16 21.92
N LYS A 476 32.45 -12.17 21.82
CA LYS A 476 31.88 -12.63 20.54
C LYS A 476 30.43 -12.19 20.44
N VAL A 477 30.09 -11.52 19.34
CA VAL A 477 28.74 -11.03 19.07
C VAL A 477 28.25 -11.69 17.78
N GLN A 478 27.21 -12.49 17.87
CA GLN A 478 26.61 -13.17 16.72
C GLN A 478 25.48 -12.32 16.15
N VAL A 479 25.45 -12.14 14.83
CA VAL A 479 24.48 -11.28 14.13
C VAL A 479 23.92 -12.03 12.93
N THR A 480 22.61 -11.95 12.76
CA THR A 480 21.90 -12.41 11.55
C THR A 480 21.00 -11.29 11.04
N ALA A 481 20.91 -11.09 9.72
CA ALA A 481 20.01 -10.12 9.11
C ALA A 481 18.79 -10.79 8.50
N ILE A 482 17.68 -10.07 8.44
CA ILE A 482 16.42 -10.47 7.80
C ILE A 482 15.95 -9.28 6.96
N ASP A 483 15.69 -9.50 5.68
CA ASP A 483 15.19 -8.47 4.76
C ASP A 483 13.67 -8.25 4.88
N LYS A 484 13.12 -7.36 4.04
CA LYS A 484 11.68 -7.04 3.99
C LYS A 484 10.80 -8.23 3.61
N ASP A 485 11.36 -9.23 2.94
CA ASP A 485 10.67 -10.40 2.43
C ASP A 485 10.76 -11.60 3.37
N GLY A 486 11.50 -11.46 4.46
CA GLY A 486 11.74 -12.49 5.46
C GLY A 486 12.94 -13.40 5.16
N ILE A 487 13.74 -13.10 4.13
CA ILE A 487 14.92 -13.88 3.78
C ILE A 487 16.02 -13.61 4.81
N THR A 488 16.53 -14.67 5.40
CA THR A 488 17.48 -14.62 6.52
C THR A 488 18.90 -14.87 6.03
N SER A 489 19.86 -14.07 6.51
CA SER A 489 21.27 -14.23 6.16
C SER A 489 21.92 -15.43 6.88
N ASN A 490 23.15 -15.75 6.49
CA ASN A 490 24.04 -16.49 7.38
C ASN A 490 24.31 -15.71 8.69
N THR A 491 24.58 -16.43 9.78
CA THR A 491 25.02 -15.81 11.04
C THR A 491 26.51 -15.48 10.98
N VAL A 492 26.85 -14.24 11.31
CA VAL A 492 28.22 -13.73 11.36
C VAL A 492 28.63 -13.48 12.81
N THR A 493 29.89 -13.73 13.15
CA THR A 493 30.43 -13.45 14.49
C THR A 493 31.43 -12.31 14.45
N TYR A 494 31.11 -11.20 15.11
CA TYR A 494 32.04 -10.11 15.40
C TYR A 494 32.93 -10.48 16.58
N THR A 495 34.21 -10.11 16.49
CA THR A 495 35.18 -10.25 17.57
C THR A 495 35.50 -8.86 18.11
N ILE A 496 35.11 -8.58 19.34
CA ILE A 496 35.29 -7.28 19.99
C ILE A 496 36.36 -7.41 21.06
N ASN A 497 37.49 -6.75 20.91
CA ASN A 497 38.53 -6.71 21.94
C ASN A 497 38.36 -5.46 22.79
N VAL A 498 38.24 -5.65 24.10
CA VAL A 498 38.09 -4.57 25.06
C VAL A 498 39.46 -4.29 25.66
N LEU A 499 40.07 -3.20 25.22
CA LEU A 499 41.39 -2.76 25.68
C LEU A 499 41.30 -2.11 27.06
N LYS A 500 42.43 -2.08 27.76
CA LYS A 500 42.57 -1.43 29.06
C LYS A 500 42.15 0.05 28.99
N GLY A 501 41.50 0.52 30.06
CA GLY A 501 41.11 1.92 30.19
C GLY A 501 42.30 2.88 30.36
N GLN A 502 41.97 4.15 30.52
CA GLN A 502 42.89 5.25 30.78
C GLN A 502 43.49 5.18 32.20
N ILE A 503 44.81 5.42 32.35
CA ILE A 503 45.50 5.48 33.66
C ILE A 503 46.23 6.81 33.80
N LEU A 504 46.08 7.46 34.96
CA LEU A 504 46.83 8.65 35.33
C LEU A 504 47.04 8.71 36.86
N GLU A 505 48.29 8.56 37.31
CA GLU A 505 48.66 8.58 38.72
C GLU A 505 49.95 9.38 38.96
N VAL A 506 50.05 10.06 40.10
CA VAL A 506 51.29 10.69 40.58
C VAL A 506 51.84 9.93 41.78
N GLN A 507 53.12 9.62 41.75
CA GLN A 507 53.85 9.00 42.85
C GLN A 507 54.99 9.92 43.30
N ALA A 508 54.99 10.26 44.58
CA ALA A 508 55.98 11.15 45.18
C ALA A 508 56.55 10.53 46.46
N SER A 509 57.82 10.81 46.77
CA SER A 509 58.41 10.41 48.05
C SER A 509 57.69 11.11 49.22
N PRO A 510 57.47 10.41 50.35
CA PRO A 510 56.66 10.93 51.46
C PRO A 510 57.33 12.09 52.21
N THR A 511 58.67 12.22 52.13
CA THR A 511 59.42 13.28 52.81
C THR A 511 60.37 13.99 51.85
N LEU A 512 60.50 15.30 52.04
CA LEU A 512 61.43 16.16 51.30
C LEU A 512 62.19 17.04 52.29
N ASP A 513 63.45 16.70 52.55
CA ASP A 513 64.30 17.41 53.50
C ASP A 513 65.27 18.36 52.80
N PHE A 514 65.56 19.50 53.43
CA PHE A 514 66.54 20.48 52.98
C PHE A 514 67.79 20.47 53.88
N GLN A 515 68.87 21.09 53.39
CA GLN A 515 70.12 21.23 54.13
C GLN A 515 69.93 21.93 55.48
N ASP A 516 70.66 21.46 56.48
CA ASP A 516 70.75 22.13 57.78
C ASP A 516 71.53 23.44 57.65
N VAL A 517 71.09 24.49 58.35
CA VAL A 517 71.75 25.81 58.35
C VAL A 517 72.00 26.33 59.76
N ASN A 518 73.06 27.12 59.91
CA ASN A 518 73.35 27.87 61.13
C ASN A 518 73.11 29.37 60.90
N TYR A 519 73.20 30.16 61.98
CA TYR A 519 72.94 31.61 61.96
C TYR A 519 73.81 32.41 60.96
N LEU A 520 74.94 31.86 60.51
CA LEU A 520 75.89 32.52 59.59
C LEU A 520 75.75 32.05 58.13
N ALA A 521 74.74 31.23 57.80
CA ALA A 521 74.54 30.73 56.45
C ALA A 521 74.13 31.87 55.49
N THR A 522 74.95 32.14 54.48
CA THR A 522 74.70 33.15 53.42
C THR A 522 74.09 32.55 52.15
N ALA A 523 73.70 31.27 52.18
CA ALA A 523 73.17 30.56 51.03
C ALA A 523 71.80 31.12 50.61
N LYS A 524 71.72 31.62 49.37
CA LYS A 524 70.46 32.13 48.80
C LYS A 524 69.38 31.04 48.68
N TYR A 525 69.77 29.78 48.46
CA TYR A 525 68.84 28.64 48.41
C TYR A 525 69.41 27.46 49.18
N LEU A 526 68.60 26.82 50.01
CA LEU A 526 68.95 25.58 50.67
C LEU A 526 68.57 24.42 49.77
N LYS A 527 69.57 23.57 49.52
CA LYS A 527 69.43 22.44 48.61
C LYS A 527 68.76 21.28 49.33
N ARG A 528 68.20 20.34 48.58
CA ARG A 528 67.65 19.10 49.14
C ARG A 528 68.77 18.29 49.80
N LYS A 529 68.49 17.69 50.96
CA LYS A 529 69.45 16.89 51.75
C LYS A 529 69.65 15.49 51.16
N GLY A 530 68.60 14.93 50.54
CA GLY A 530 68.60 13.62 49.89
C GLY A 530 68.00 13.64 48.49
N LYS A 531 67.92 12.45 47.87
CA LYS A 531 67.16 12.25 46.63
C LYS A 531 65.66 12.31 46.94
N TYR A 532 64.88 12.91 46.04
CA TYR A 532 63.42 12.93 46.08
C TYR A 532 62.92 12.33 44.78
N SER A 533 61.99 11.37 44.87
CA SER A 533 61.39 10.74 43.69
C SER A 533 60.03 11.35 43.42
N LEU A 534 59.80 11.75 42.17
CA LEU A 534 58.50 12.19 41.67
C LEU A 534 58.32 11.60 40.27
N SER A 535 57.26 10.84 40.09
CA SER A 535 56.93 10.20 38.81
C SER A 535 55.45 10.23 38.50
N ILE A 536 55.14 10.28 37.21
CA ILE A 536 53.77 10.15 36.67
C ILE A 536 53.67 8.80 35.98
N ILE A 537 52.65 8.02 36.35
CA ILE A 537 52.27 6.80 35.64
C ILE A 537 51.09 7.16 34.75
N SER A 538 51.25 7.00 33.43
CA SER A 538 50.24 7.39 32.44
C SER A 538 50.07 6.34 31.35
N GLN A 539 48.83 6.06 30.98
CA GLN A 539 48.45 5.29 29.79
C GLN A 539 47.25 5.98 29.13
N ARG A 540 47.37 6.27 27.83
CA ARG A 540 46.36 6.94 27.00
C ARG A 540 45.86 8.26 27.58
N ASN A 541 46.70 8.93 28.38
CA ASN A 541 46.41 10.23 28.99
C ASN A 541 47.56 11.20 28.70
N PRO A 542 47.30 12.33 28.03
CA PRO A 542 48.16 13.49 28.14
C PRO A 542 47.95 14.13 29.52
N TRP A 543 48.98 14.75 30.09
CA TRP A 543 48.93 15.21 31.48
C TRP A 543 49.73 16.46 31.77
N LYS A 544 49.28 17.21 32.77
CA LYS A 544 49.97 18.35 33.38
C LYS A 544 50.14 18.11 34.87
N LEU A 545 51.36 18.35 35.36
CA LEU A 545 51.74 18.23 36.76
C LEU A 545 51.94 19.62 37.37
N SER A 546 51.21 19.88 38.45
CA SER A 546 51.37 21.07 39.28
C SER A 546 51.76 20.73 40.72
N VAL A 547 52.28 21.73 41.43
CA VAL A 547 52.62 21.61 42.85
C VAL A 547 52.22 22.86 43.62
N SER A 548 51.82 22.67 44.87
CA SER A 548 51.69 23.75 45.86
C SER A 548 52.29 23.31 47.19
N ALA A 549 52.65 24.27 48.03
CA ALA A 549 53.23 24.03 49.33
C ALA A 549 52.50 24.81 50.41
N SER A 550 52.23 24.15 51.55
CA SER A 550 51.77 24.83 52.74
C SER A 550 52.87 25.71 53.34
N GLU A 551 52.48 26.64 54.22
CA GLU A 551 53.44 27.38 55.04
C GLU A 551 54.27 26.41 55.90
N LEU A 552 55.60 26.64 55.93
CA LEU A 552 56.53 25.88 56.77
C LEU A 552 56.48 26.42 58.20
N LYS A 553 56.17 25.57 59.17
CA LYS A 553 56.01 25.98 60.58
C LYS A 553 56.79 25.11 61.52
N LYS A 554 57.29 25.73 62.58
CA LYS A 554 57.72 25.08 63.82
C LYS A 554 56.64 25.37 64.86
N ASN A 555 55.81 24.37 65.18
CA ASN A 555 54.57 24.58 65.95
C ASN A 555 53.70 25.65 65.25
N SER A 556 53.49 26.81 65.88
CA SER A 556 52.74 27.94 65.31
C SER A 556 53.63 29.05 64.75
N VAL A 557 54.95 28.89 64.79
CA VAL A 557 55.91 29.93 64.33
C VAL A 557 56.28 29.65 62.87
N PRO A 558 56.03 30.60 61.94
CA PRO A 558 56.37 30.42 60.54
C PRO A 558 57.88 30.49 60.31
N PHE A 559 58.34 29.74 59.30
CA PHE A 559 59.69 29.86 58.76
C PHE A 559 59.83 31.21 58.06
N ASN A 560 60.93 31.93 58.30
CA ASN A 560 61.22 33.18 57.60
C ASN A 560 61.84 32.89 56.22
N GLY A 561 60.99 32.43 55.31
CA GLY A 561 61.35 32.05 53.96
C GLY A 561 60.21 31.34 53.26
N ILE A 562 60.45 30.95 52.01
CA ILE A 562 59.44 30.32 51.15
C ILE A 562 60.03 29.10 50.45
N LEU A 563 59.17 28.14 50.14
CA LEU A 563 59.53 27.07 49.24
C LEU A 563 59.36 27.57 47.80
N VAL A 564 60.34 27.31 46.95
CA VAL A 564 60.33 27.71 45.54
C VAL A 564 60.57 26.51 44.64
N TYR A 565 60.06 26.55 43.42
CA TYR A 565 60.42 25.62 42.36
C TYR A 565 61.24 26.33 41.30
N LYS A 566 62.47 25.86 41.09
CA LYS A 566 63.39 26.43 40.11
C LYS A 566 63.52 25.52 38.90
N LYS A 567 63.12 25.99 37.73
CA LYS A 567 63.28 25.27 36.45
C LYS A 567 64.74 25.32 35.95
N ALA A 568 65.06 24.46 35.00
CA ALA A 568 66.40 24.38 34.40
C ALA A 568 66.78 25.64 33.61
N ASP A 569 65.79 26.34 33.06
CA ASP A 569 65.94 27.64 32.37
C ASP A 569 66.22 28.82 33.33
N GLY A 570 66.21 28.57 34.64
CA GLY A 570 66.42 29.59 35.68
C GLY A 570 65.14 30.24 36.21
N THR A 571 63.96 29.94 35.65
CA THR A 571 62.66 30.46 36.11
C THR A 571 62.38 29.96 37.54
N ILE A 572 61.91 30.86 38.41
CA ILE A 572 61.63 30.57 39.83
C ILE A 572 60.16 30.87 40.13
N TYR A 573 59.45 29.85 40.60
CA TYR A 573 58.07 29.97 41.07
C TYR A 573 58.02 29.90 42.60
N ASN A 574 57.17 30.72 43.21
CA ASN A 574 56.84 30.61 44.62
C ASN A 574 55.83 29.48 44.80
N LEU A 575 56.11 28.48 45.65
CA LEU A 575 55.19 27.37 45.87
C LEU A 575 54.05 27.68 46.84
N SER A 576 54.02 28.88 47.43
CA SER A 576 52.85 29.36 48.19
C SER A 576 51.68 29.79 47.30
N SER A 577 51.85 29.84 45.97
CA SER A 577 50.73 30.00 45.03
C SER A 577 50.13 28.64 44.65
N ASP A 578 48.83 28.62 44.37
CA ASP A 578 48.15 27.42 43.90
C ASP A 578 48.59 27.01 42.48
N ASP A 579 48.64 25.69 42.22
CA ASP A 579 48.87 25.08 40.91
C ASP A 579 50.12 25.57 40.15
N VAL A 580 51.30 25.56 40.77
CA VAL A 580 52.57 25.90 40.09
C VAL A 580 52.94 24.81 39.06
N PRO A 581 53.17 25.15 37.78
CA PRO A 581 53.47 24.16 36.74
C PRO A 581 54.89 23.57 36.88
N VAL A 582 54.98 22.24 36.84
CA VAL A 582 56.20 21.47 37.09
C VAL A 582 56.68 20.80 35.81
N ALA A 583 55.81 20.02 35.17
CA ALA A 583 56.07 19.24 33.98
C ALA A 583 54.75 18.93 33.25
N GLU A 584 54.83 18.63 31.97
CA GLU A 584 53.68 18.23 31.15
C GLU A 584 54.12 17.23 30.08
N ASN A 585 53.17 16.43 29.62
CA ASN A 585 53.30 15.61 28.42
C ASN A 585 51.97 15.63 27.67
N ASP A 586 51.94 16.31 26.54
CA ASP A 586 50.74 16.46 25.71
C ASP A 586 50.57 15.30 24.70
N ILE A 587 51.49 14.34 24.67
CA ILE A 587 51.43 13.19 23.76
C ILE A 587 51.01 11.95 24.57
N PRO A 588 49.77 11.45 24.40
CA PRO A 588 49.35 10.22 25.05
C PRO A 588 50.13 9.02 24.49
N ASN A 589 50.44 8.05 25.36
CA ASN A 589 51.07 6.79 24.97
C ASN A 589 50.07 5.65 25.19
N ASP A 590 49.89 4.78 24.19
CA ASP A 590 48.99 3.62 24.28
C ASP A 590 49.45 2.57 25.30
N GLU A 591 50.74 2.55 25.60
CA GLU A 591 51.37 1.70 26.62
C GLU A 591 51.44 2.41 27.97
N LEU A 592 51.48 1.61 29.05
CA LEU A 592 51.70 2.12 30.39
C LEU A 592 53.13 2.65 30.52
N THR A 593 53.26 3.95 30.76
CA THR A 593 54.56 4.62 30.90
C THR A 593 54.73 5.19 32.29
N THR A 594 55.97 5.18 32.79
CA THR A 594 56.35 5.88 34.03
C THR A 594 57.35 6.97 33.68
N THR A 595 56.94 8.22 33.80
CA THR A 595 57.80 9.39 33.59
C THR A 595 58.34 9.87 34.92
N ILE A 596 59.66 9.74 35.15
CA ILE A 596 60.31 10.18 36.40
C ILE A 596 60.69 11.66 36.27
N VAL A 597 59.80 12.55 36.70
CA VAL A 597 59.95 14.02 36.63
C VAL A 597 61.18 14.49 37.42
N SER A 598 61.48 13.86 38.55
CA SER A 598 62.61 14.26 39.40
C SER A 598 63.99 13.97 38.79
N ASN A 599 64.09 13.17 37.72
CA ASN A 599 65.38 12.88 37.07
C ASN A 599 66.01 14.13 36.43
N GLU A 600 65.18 15.09 36.03
CA GLU A 600 65.63 16.37 35.46
C GLU A 600 66.11 17.37 36.53
N TRP A 601 66.01 17.02 37.81
CA TRP A 601 66.40 17.90 38.90
C TRP A 601 67.87 17.70 39.30
N THR A 602 68.65 18.77 39.17
CA THR A 602 70.00 18.91 39.73
C THR A 602 69.93 19.39 41.18
N LYS A 603 71.07 19.49 41.87
CA LYS A 603 71.14 20.10 43.21
C LYS A 603 70.60 21.54 43.28
N ASP A 604 70.47 22.23 42.14
CA ASP A 604 70.11 23.64 42.03
C ASP A 604 68.83 23.90 41.19
N THR A 605 68.10 22.84 40.82
CA THR A 605 66.81 22.89 40.12
C THR A 605 65.79 21.99 40.83
N GLY A 606 64.48 22.14 40.57
CA GLY A 606 63.40 21.51 41.32
C GLY A 606 63.01 22.29 42.60
N PRO A 607 62.38 21.64 43.60
CA PRO A 607 62.01 22.28 44.86
C PRO A 607 63.24 22.69 45.69
N LEU A 608 63.33 23.95 46.08
CA LEU A 608 64.40 24.53 46.90
C LEU A 608 63.77 25.39 48.01
N LEU A 609 64.47 25.55 49.13
CA LEU A 609 64.03 26.43 50.20
C LEU A 609 64.78 27.77 50.11
N HIS A 610 64.05 28.89 50.08
CA HIS A 610 64.62 30.25 50.00
C HIS A 610 64.44 30.99 51.33
N PRO A 611 65.50 31.11 52.16
CA PRO A 611 65.43 31.90 53.38
C PRO A 611 65.35 33.40 53.06
N ASN A 612 64.37 34.10 53.64
CA ASN A 612 64.20 35.56 53.50
C ASN A 612 64.80 36.34 54.68
N GLY A 613 65.24 35.64 55.72
CA GLY A 613 65.88 36.21 56.89
C GLY A 613 66.16 35.15 57.95
N ILE A 614 66.49 35.62 59.16
CA ILE A 614 66.78 34.73 60.29
C ILE A 614 65.48 34.12 60.81
N SER A 615 65.45 32.78 60.89
CA SER A 615 64.40 32.00 61.55
C SER A 615 64.86 31.57 62.94
N THR A 616 63.93 31.34 63.87
CA THR A 616 64.28 30.80 65.19
C THR A 616 64.85 29.37 65.07
N PRO A 617 65.89 28.98 65.83
CA PRO A 617 66.48 27.65 65.72
C PRO A 617 65.46 26.52 65.94
N GLY A 618 65.42 25.53 65.05
CA GLY A 618 64.60 24.32 65.16
C GLY A 618 64.16 23.74 63.82
N THR A 619 63.33 22.71 63.86
CA THR A 619 62.80 22.03 62.67
C THR A 619 61.47 22.64 62.24
N TYR A 620 61.34 22.96 60.95
CA TYR A 620 60.12 23.48 60.33
C TYR A 620 59.57 22.43 59.37
N SER A 621 58.26 22.22 59.39
CA SER A 621 57.58 21.25 58.53
C SER A 621 56.37 21.87 57.84
N GLY A 622 56.02 21.31 56.69
CA GLY A 622 54.86 21.69 55.87
C GLY A 622 54.52 20.53 54.94
N SER A 623 53.51 20.71 54.09
CA SER A 623 53.09 19.72 53.10
C SER A 623 53.35 20.24 51.69
N LEU A 624 53.78 19.36 50.79
CA LEU A 624 53.73 19.60 49.35
C LEU A 624 52.58 18.76 48.77
N THR A 625 51.75 19.39 47.96
CA THR A 625 50.65 18.71 47.23
C THR A 625 51.00 18.68 45.76
N TRP A 626 51.15 17.48 45.20
CA TRP A 626 51.33 17.26 43.77
C TRP A 626 49.98 16.92 43.15
N THR A 627 49.62 17.63 42.08
CA THR A 627 48.36 17.42 41.38
C THR A 627 48.65 17.08 39.92
N VAL A 628 48.15 15.94 39.45
CA VAL A 628 48.18 15.57 38.04
C VAL A 628 46.77 15.65 37.47
N LYS A 629 46.62 16.30 36.32
CA LYS A 629 45.34 16.45 35.61
C LYS A 629 45.52 16.02 34.16
N ASN A 630 44.46 15.46 33.56
CA ASN A 630 44.41 15.27 32.11
C ASN A 630 44.49 16.66 31.44
N SER A 631 45.35 16.80 30.43
CA SER A 631 45.62 18.09 29.78
C SER A 631 44.74 18.39 28.56
N VAL A 632 43.80 17.50 28.24
CA VAL A 632 42.77 17.65 27.20
C VAL A 632 41.46 18.17 27.76
#